data_AF-A0A812N0I3-F1
#
_entry.id   AF-A0A812N0I3-F1
#
_cell.length_a   1.000
_cell.length_b   1.000
_cell.length_c   1.000
_cell.angle_alpha   90.00
_cell.angle_beta   90.00
_cell.angle_gamma   90.00
#
_symmetry.space_group_name_H-M   'P 1'
#
loop_
_entity.id
_entity.type
_entity.pdbx_description
1 polymer ?
#
loop_
_entity_poly.entity_id
_entity_poly.type
_entity_poly.pdbx_seq_one_letter_code
_entity_poly.pdbx_strand_id
1 'polypeptide(L)'
;MSSQLFCCLGEHLAKRATVKKLNVCNCSGAGIDRLSVPVNFFLEQLQKDHALTSLDLSMSRMDFRSALILEDALQNHKQLKNLQLADNPLGPRGLRSVLRMVASQTNAVLFYDTSGCYGGEVPADQDHEVFSMSNLPGAGSYMLQLHRPYHRSLLRMLYKSAERFRLAPSEVLTIVSSDDDFVHGTKKAGLWEVPSDGEVTLSFNLERCLESPLFKDVESDFGRVINRFYSLSRFHLDSSKAVAVFGRFVELDGFQHSQAALLKALSFDFVLTISHLKVLAETSQLFRAPCIMNLLPSVLREPGSYFVVQGMYATTLDCVTCRQKLKQLLRFTPANPTGHYVLAMENRADFAVAEQLALLDKWEIMMDKRLGREDISAECNRSHARNAFYQGKPLQSSQMAFADWKRPSYDTLELDYVSSQGPPKGVQAISWASFCEILEAVHQPACSAQVKVAALRSQAETFYIESRQLRVLVGTFSEPADRIELFVYFFSRILDPQNAKMYKAQLEDFSDVLTLRRRLGFARTFPYIQPEFEQFQLNLERHDERICMTALLALSTRENAGNIRHPQYILPDGTVDPLKMGIPRSWEFLDRVPQGGTFKCSYVCAPDERNFELRKQLCKSYHFSDVKEADVSWWTNMIEVPSEVIDLLLMLRENGMDLNKAFDSIDGFDGNGEIGLGKLHQGLEDLGWRKYKNPASDHELKEQILAVFRCLNAAGHGTLSRSDWNILQQLTKDVEHALAECAQYLVRVHGSISAAWNALDPELQDDLSREAWLESLKRLCYFGPGDIVFRFLTASDSTRSHSMTWNKFCRLEKFISYGLA
;
A
#
# COMPACT_ATOMS: atom_id res chain seq x y z
N MET A 1 45.04 -19.33 -23.73
CA MET A 1 45.17 -18.36 -24.83
C MET A 1 45.01 -16.94 -24.28
N SER A 2 45.75 -15.97 -24.84
CA SER A 2 45.64 -14.56 -24.47
C SER A 2 44.44 -13.88 -25.15
N SER A 3 44.05 -12.69 -24.68
CA SER A 3 42.93 -11.91 -25.25
C SER A 3 43.12 -11.61 -26.74
N GLN A 4 44.36 -11.29 -27.16
CA GLN A 4 44.70 -11.04 -28.56
C GLN A 4 44.51 -12.30 -29.43
N LEU A 5 44.93 -13.46 -28.94
CA LEU A 5 44.75 -14.74 -29.67
C LEU A 5 43.27 -15.10 -29.82
N PHE A 6 42.46 -14.90 -28.79
CA PHE A 6 41.02 -15.12 -28.87
C PHE A 6 40.32 -14.14 -29.82
N CYS A 7 40.74 -12.88 -29.86
CA CYS A 7 40.25 -11.90 -30.84
C CYS A 7 40.57 -12.35 -32.27
N CYS A 8 41.83 -12.70 -32.56
CA CYS A 8 42.24 -13.21 -33.87
C CYS A 8 41.48 -14.48 -34.26
N LEU A 9 41.30 -15.42 -33.32
CA LEU A 9 40.52 -16.64 -33.56
C LEU A 9 39.09 -16.32 -33.99
N GLY A 10 38.42 -15.40 -33.27
CA GLY A 10 37.06 -14.97 -33.58
C GLY A 10 36.94 -14.29 -34.94
N GLU A 11 37.87 -13.39 -35.26
CA GLU A 11 37.89 -12.71 -36.56
C GLU A 11 38.09 -13.69 -37.72
N HIS A 12 39.00 -14.64 -37.58
CA HIS A 12 39.25 -15.64 -38.62
C HIS A 12 38.10 -16.63 -38.76
N LEU A 13 37.45 -17.00 -37.66
CA LEU A 13 36.25 -17.83 -37.66
C LEU A 13 35.13 -17.15 -38.47
N ALA A 14 34.80 -15.90 -38.11
CA ALA A 14 33.76 -15.12 -38.78
C ALA A 14 34.06 -14.90 -40.27
N LYS A 15 35.32 -14.58 -40.63
CA LYS A 15 35.73 -14.38 -42.03
C LYS A 15 35.63 -15.66 -42.88
N ARG A 16 35.97 -16.82 -42.31
CA ARG A 16 35.99 -18.08 -43.06
C ARG A 16 34.60 -18.69 -43.23
N ALA A 17 33.73 -18.58 -42.22
CA ALA A 17 32.37 -19.11 -42.23
C ALA A 17 32.23 -20.59 -42.69
N THR A 18 33.27 -21.41 -42.52
CA THR A 18 33.28 -22.83 -42.90
C THR A 18 33.33 -23.78 -41.71
N VAL A 19 33.86 -23.34 -40.57
CA VAL A 19 34.02 -24.18 -39.37
C VAL A 19 32.64 -24.50 -38.79
N LYS A 20 32.32 -25.78 -38.64
CA LYS A 20 31.03 -26.24 -38.11
C LYS A 20 31.06 -26.64 -36.65
N LYS A 21 32.21 -27.12 -36.16
CA LYS A 21 32.39 -27.56 -34.78
C LYS A 21 33.68 -26.97 -34.26
N LEU A 22 33.63 -26.34 -33.10
CA LEU A 22 34.79 -25.76 -32.45
C LEU A 22 34.82 -26.17 -30.98
N ASN A 23 35.98 -26.65 -30.54
CA ASN A 23 36.24 -26.95 -29.14
C ASN A 23 37.38 -26.05 -28.67
N VAL A 24 37.09 -25.21 -27.67
CA VAL A 24 38.06 -24.36 -26.97
C VAL A 24 37.96 -24.58 -25.45
N CYS A 25 37.53 -25.77 -25.04
CA CYS A 25 37.45 -26.20 -23.65
C CYS A 25 38.80 -26.00 -22.94
N ASN A 26 38.76 -25.45 -21.73
CA ASN A 26 39.94 -25.20 -20.89
C ASN A 26 41.07 -24.40 -21.60
N CYS A 27 40.74 -23.62 -22.63
CA CYS A 27 41.74 -22.84 -23.37
C CYS A 27 41.89 -21.40 -22.85
N SER A 28 41.05 -20.96 -21.92
CA SER A 28 41.06 -19.60 -21.36
C SER A 28 41.92 -19.51 -20.10
N GLY A 29 42.84 -18.55 -20.06
CA GLY A 29 43.70 -18.29 -18.91
C GLY A 29 43.02 -17.44 -17.83
N ALA A 30 43.68 -17.28 -16.68
CA ALA A 30 43.35 -16.16 -15.77
C ALA A 30 43.73 -14.84 -16.47
N GLY A 31 42.81 -13.86 -16.45
CA GLY A 31 43.04 -12.51 -16.94
C GLY A 31 44.22 -11.81 -16.25
N ILE A 32 44.70 -10.71 -16.86
CA ILE A 32 45.75 -9.86 -16.28
C ILE A 32 45.18 -9.05 -15.09
N ASP A 33 43.92 -8.65 -15.19
CA ASP A 33 43.08 -8.17 -14.09
C ASP A 33 42.01 -9.24 -13.77
N ARG A 34 41.48 -9.26 -12.54
CA ARG A 34 40.42 -10.21 -12.14
C ARG A 34 39.11 -10.03 -12.97
N LEU A 35 39.04 -9.02 -13.84
CA LEU A 35 37.85 -8.58 -14.56
C LEU A 35 37.87 -8.95 -16.05
N SER A 36 39.03 -9.18 -16.68
CA SER A 36 39.10 -9.58 -18.10
C SER A 36 39.28 -11.08 -18.28
N VAL A 37 38.21 -11.80 -18.59
CA VAL A 37 38.30 -13.19 -19.04
C VAL A 37 38.70 -13.18 -20.53
N PRO A 38 39.87 -13.74 -20.94
CA PRO A 38 40.36 -13.63 -22.32
C PRO A 38 39.39 -14.16 -23.39
N VAL A 39 38.59 -15.18 -23.05
CA VAL A 39 37.58 -15.75 -23.95
C VAL A 39 36.52 -14.73 -24.38
N ASN A 40 36.28 -13.67 -23.60
CA ASN A 40 35.27 -12.64 -23.89
C ASN A 40 35.48 -11.96 -25.25
N PHE A 41 36.73 -11.78 -25.66
CA PHE A 41 37.07 -11.21 -26.97
C PHE A 41 36.71 -12.15 -28.12
N PHE A 42 36.77 -13.47 -27.91
CA PHE A 42 36.29 -14.46 -28.88
C PHE A 42 34.76 -14.48 -28.91
N LEU A 43 34.11 -14.48 -27.74
CA LEU A 43 32.65 -14.53 -27.61
C LEU A 43 31.98 -13.38 -28.37
N GLU A 44 32.50 -12.15 -28.26
CA GLU A 44 31.93 -10.99 -28.96
C GLU A 44 32.00 -11.14 -30.49
N GLN A 45 33.04 -11.76 -31.03
CA GLN A 45 33.17 -11.97 -32.48
C GLN A 45 32.19 -13.02 -33.03
N LEU A 46 31.59 -13.86 -32.18
CA LEU A 46 30.58 -14.84 -32.60
C LEU A 46 29.33 -14.16 -33.20
N GLN A 47 29.11 -12.88 -32.92
CA GLN A 47 28.03 -12.10 -33.53
C GLN A 47 28.12 -12.05 -35.06
N LYS A 48 29.35 -12.17 -35.60
CA LYS A 48 29.63 -12.20 -37.04
C LYS A 48 29.72 -13.61 -37.62
N ASP A 49 29.68 -14.65 -36.77
CA ASP A 49 29.66 -16.03 -37.24
C ASP A 49 28.23 -16.45 -37.59
N HIS A 50 28.13 -17.22 -38.67
CA HIS A 50 26.87 -17.79 -39.13
C HIS A 50 27.01 -19.28 -39.48
N ALA A 51 28.17 -19.88 -39.20
CA ALA A 51 28.53 -21.22 -39.68
C ALA A 51 28.49 -22.29 -38.60
N LEU A 52 28.80 -21.96 -37.34
CA LEU A 52 28.95 -22.95 -36.28
C LEU A 52 27.64 -23.70 -35.99
N THR A 53 27.78 -24.99 -35.70
CA THR A 53 26.69 -25.89 -35.31
C THR A 53 26.89 -26.49 -33.91
N SER A 54 28.15 -26.56 -33.46
CA SER A 54 28.53 -27.03 -32.13
C SER A 54 29.69 -26.20 -31.59
N LEU A 55 29.59 -25.75 -30.33
CA LEU A 55 30.62 -24.99 -29.65
C LEU A 55 30.82 -25.55 -28.23
N ASP A 56 32.07 -25.84 -27.87
CA ASP A 56 32.46 -26.26 -26.53
C ASP A 56 33.37 -25.20 -25.88
N LEU A 57 32.87 -24.63 -24.79
CA LEU A 57 33.47 -23.58 -23.96
C LEU A 57 33.60 -24.05 -22.49
N SER A 58 33.54 -25.36 -22.24
CA SER A 58 33.62 -25.91 -20.88
C SER A 58 34.95 -25.55 -20.21
N MET A 59 34.95 -25.42 -18.88
CA MET A 59 36.15 -25.12 -18.08
C MET A 59 36.93 -23.87 -18.55
N SER A 60 36.28 -22.89 -19.17
CA SER A 60 36.92 -21.69 -19.73
C SER A 60 36.93 -20.49 -18.77
N ARG A 61 36.68 -20.74 -17.47
CA ARG A 61 36.61 -19.73 -16.41
C ARG A 61 35.61 -18.60 -16.73
N MET A 62 34.57 -18.93 -17.47
CA MET A 62 33.51 -17.98 -17.81
C MET A 62 32.73 -17.63 -16.55
N ASP A 63 32.50 -16.34 -16.36
CA ASP A 63 31.66 -15.77 -15.32
C ASP A 63 30.31 -15.26 -15.88
N PHE A 64 29.51 -14.60 -15.06
CA PHE A 64 28.24 -14.03 -15.51
C PHE A 64 28.38 -12.97 -16.61
N ARG A 65 29.52 -12.25 -16.65
CA ARG A 65 29.82 -11.24 -17.68
C ARG A 65 30.04 -11.93 -19.02
N SER A 66 30.80 -13.02 -19.00
CA SER A 66 31.05 -13.88 -20.16
C SER A 66 29.75 -14.43 -20.75
N ALA A 67 28.80 -14.85 -19.89
CA ALA A 67 27.49 -15.33 -20.31
C ALA A 67 26.62 -14.25 -20.96
N LEU A 68 26.69 -12.99 -20.50
CA LEU A 68 25.94 -11.88 -21.14
C LEU A 68 26.49 -11.57 -22.54
N ILE A 69 27.81 -11.60 -22.73
CA ILE A 69 28.43 -11.43 -24.05
C ILE A 69 27.97 -12.55 -24.99
N LEU A 70 27.92 -13.79 -24.49
CA LEU A 70 27.46 -14.94 -25.27
C LEU A 70 25.98 -14.80 -25.67
N GLU A 71 25.11 -14.36 -24.75
CA GLU A 71 23.71 -14.07 -25.04
C GLU A 71 23.56 -13.01 -26.14
N ASP A 72 24.30 -11.90 -26.03
CA ASP A 72 24.29 -10.82 -27.02
C ASP A 72 24.76 -11.31 -28.40
N ALA A 73 25.87 -12.05 -28.44
CA ALA A 73 26.49 -12.52 -29.67
C ALA A 73 25.65 -13.59 -30.39
N LEU A 74 25.04 -14.52 -29.65
CA LEU A 74 24.32 -15.65 -30.24
C LEU A 74 22.83 -15.40 -30.50
N GLN A 75 22.28 -14.25 -30.10
CA GLN A 75 20.85 -13.99 -30.16
C GLN A 75 20.21 -14.34 -31.52
N ASN A 76 20.88 -14.03 -32.65
CA ASN A 76 20.38 -14.28 -34.00
C ASN A 76 21.06 -15.44 -34.72
N HIS A 77 21.86 -16.24 -34.02
CA HIS A 77 22.66 -17.29 -34.64
C HIS A 77 21.79 -18.51 -35.02
N LYS A 78 21.51 -18.67 -36.32
CA LYS A 78 20.54 -19.66 -36.84
C LYS A 78 21.04 -21.09 -36.97
N GLN A 79 22.35 -21.34 -36.87
CA GLN A 79 22.93 -22.67 -37.15
C GLN A 79 23.42 -23.42 -35.91
N LEU A 80 23.66 -22.74 -34.79
CA LEU A 80 24.26 -23.31 -33.58
C LEU A 80 23.20 -24.08 -32.81
N LYS A 81 23.39 -25.40 -32.65
CA LYS A 81 22.42 -26.28 -31.99
C LYS A 81 22.91 -26.83 -30.65
N ASN A 82 24.22 -27.03 -30.53
CA ASN A 82 24.88 -27.64 -29.37
C ASN A 82 25.86 -26.66 -28.72
N LEU A 83 25.72 -26.43 -27.42
CA LEU A 83 26.55 -25.51 -26.66
C LEU A 83 26.98 -26.12 -25.32
N GLN A 84 28.27 -26.35 -25.12
CA GLN A 84 28.79 -26.91 -23.87
C GLN A 84 29.40 -25.79 -23.01
N LEU A 85 28.90 -25.60 -21.79
CA LEU A 85 29.36 -24.59 -20.84
C LEU A 85 29.78 -25.18 -19.49
N ALA A 86 29.91 -26.50 -19.38
CA ALA A 86 30.14 -27.19 -18.11
C ALA A 86 31.35 -26.63 -17.33
N ASP A 87 31.26 -26.68 -16.00
CA ASP A 87 32.31 -26.32 -15.05
C ASP A 87 32.87 -24.89 -15.23
N ASN A 88 32.00 -23.95 -15.61
CA ASN A 88 32.29 -22.53 -15.59
C ASN A 88 31.63 -21.85 -14.39
N PRO A 89 32.29 -20.92 -13.68
CA PRO A 89 31.71 -20.19 -12.54
C PRO A 89 30.70 -19.11 -12.98
N LEU A 90 29.63 -19.51 -13.69
CA LEU A 90 28.59 -18.62 -14.20
C LEU A 90 27.68 -18.09 -13.09
N GLY A 91 27.36 -18.95 -12.12
CA GLY A 91 26.41 -18.72 -11.05
C GLY A 91 24.99 -18.45 -11.56
N PRO A 92 24.04 -18.15 -10.66
CA PRO A 92 22.66 -17.83 -11.05
C PRO A 92 22.57 -16.65 -12.03
N ARG A 93 23.45 -15.65 -11.92
CA ARG A 93 23.48 -14.49 -12.83
C ARG A 93 23.87 -14.88 -14.26
N GLY A 94 24.89 -15.71 -14.43
CA GLY A 94 25.30 -16.18 -15.76
C GLY A 94 24.29 -17.16 -16.36
N LEU A 95 23.73 -18.05 -15.54
CA LEU A 95 22.66 -18.96 -15.96
C LEU A 95 21.41 -18.23 -16.44
N ARG A 96 21.08 -17.06 -15.86
CA ARG A 96 20.01 -16.19 -16.40
C ARG A 96 20.27 -15.82 -17.85
N SER A 97 21.49 -15.37 -18.18
CA SER A 97 21.86 -15.02 -19.57
C SER A 97 21.81 -16.23 -20.51
N VAL A 98 22.31 -17.39 -20.06
CA VAL A 98 22.23 -18.64 -20.84
C VAL A 98 20.77 -19.03 -21.10
N LEU A 99 19.91 -18.99 -20.08
CA LEU A 99 18.50 -19.33 -20.22
C LEU A 99 17.76 -18.35 -21.15
N ARG A 100 17.98 -17.03 -21.02
CA ARG A 100 17.37 -16.03 -21.93
C ARG A 100 17.79 -16.26 -23.37
N MET A 101 19.07 -16.57 -23.60
CA MET A 101 19.58 -16.95 -24.90
C MET A 101 18.88 -18.22 -25.41
N VAL A 102 18.86 -19.32 -24.65
CA VAL A 102 18.21 -20.58 -25.05
C VAL A 102 16.73 -20.36 -25.37
N ALA A 103 16.03 -19.58 -24.55
CA ALA A 103 14.61 -19.27 -24.71
C ALA A 103 14.29 -18.38 -25.91
N SER A 104 15.28 -17.67 -26.46
CA SER A 104 15.05 -16.82 -27.63
C SER A 104 14.68 -17.65 -28.86
N GLN A 105 13.62 -17.23 -29.54
CA GLN A 105 13.14 -17.81 -30.80
C GLN A 105 14.03 -17.46 -32.00
N THR A 106 14.97 -16.53 -31.81
CA THR A 106 15.83 -16.06 -32.90
C THR A 106 17.11 -16.89 -33.07
N ASN A 107 17.38 -17.87 -32.22
CA ASN A 107 18.50 -18.81 -32.38
C ASN A 107 18.06 -20.27 -32.37
N ALA A 108 18.96 -21.15 -32.81
CA ALA A 108 18.70 -22.59 -32.94
C ALA A 108 19.24 -23.44 -31.79
N VAL A 109 19.71 -22.85 -30.68
CA VAL A 109 20.27 -23.60 -29.56
C VAL A 109 19.16 -24.41 -28.90
N LEU A 110 19.35 -25.73 -28.82
CA LEU A 110 18.41 -26.67 -28.19
C LEU A 110 19.10 -27.57 -27.18
N PHE A 111 20.36 -27.92 -27.43
CA PHE A 111 21.15 -28.75 -26.54
C PHE A 111 22.22 -27.89 -25.89
N TYR A 112 22.21 -27.85 -24.56
CA TYR A 112 23.20 -27.12 -23.81
C TYR A 112 23.53 -27.82 -22.50
N ASP A 113 24.79 -27.75 -22.07
CA ASP A 113 25.23 -28.29 -20.79
C ASP A 113 25.71 -27.16 -19.87
N THR A 114 25.15 -27.12 -18.67
CA THR A 114 25.49 -26.18 -17.59
C THR A 114 25.80 -26.91 -16.29
N SER A 115 26.23 -28.16 -16.36
CA SER A 115 26.76 -28.91 -15.21
C SER A 115 27.88 -28.12 -14.53
N GLY A 116 27.94 -28.15 -13.20
CA GLY A 116 29.00 -27.46 -12.45
C GLY A 116 28.95 -25.92 -12.49
N CYS A 117 27.93 -25.31 -13.11
CA CYS A 117 27.87 -23.86 -13.32
C CYS A 117 27.32 -23.04 -12.14
N TYR A 118 27.32 -23.58 -10.92
CA TYR A 118 26.71 -22.97 -9.74
C TYR A 118 27.63 -22.00 -8.99
N GLY A 119 28.94 -22.05 -9.21
CA GLY A 119 29.92 -21.15 -8.57
C GLY A 119 30.01 -19.78 -9.23
N GLY A 120 30.74 -18.84 -8.62
CA GLY A 120 31.01 -17.52 -9.22
C GLY A 120 30.01 -16.41 -8.88
N GLU A 121 29.24 -16.55 -7.80
CA GLU A 121 28.52 -15.39 -7.25
C GLU A 121 29.52 -14.33 -6.77
N VAL A 122 29.36 -13.11 -7.28
CA VAL A 122 30.15 -11.95 -6.89
C VAL A 122 29.36 -11.14 -5.85
N PRO A 123 29.99 -10.68 -4.75
CA PRO A 123 29.36 -9.81 -3.77
C PRO A 123 28.68 -8.58 -4.41
N ALA A 124 27.55 -8.14 -3.84
CA ALA A 124 26.71 -7.09 -4.43
C ALA A 124 27.39 -5.70 -4.47
N ASP A 125 28.40 -5.49 -3.64
CA ASP A 125 29.23 -4.29 -3.51
C ASP A 125 30.36 -4.22 -4.56
N GLN A 126 30.65 -5.32 -5.27
CA GLN A 126 31.82 -5.41 -6.15
C GLN A 126 31.53 -5.23 -7.65
N ASP A 127 30.26 -5.09 -8.07
CA ASP A 127 29.90 -4.83 -9.47
C ASP A 127 28.62 -3.98 -9.59
N HIS A 128 28.75 -2.75 -10.09
CA HIS A 128 27.65 -1.81 -10.22
C HIS A 128 26.86 -1.96 -11.54
N GLU A 129 27.48 -2.47 -12.61
CA GLU A 129 26.94 -2.54 -13.97
C GLU A 129 26.42 -3.93 -14.35
N VAL A 130 25.39 -4.43 -13.65
CA VAL A 130 24.74 -5.71 -13.98
C VAL A 130 23.55 -5.49 -14.90
N PHE A 131 23.46 -6.25 -16.00
CA PHE A 131 22.27 -6.22 -16.85
C PHE A 131 21.03 -6.69 -16.11
N SER A 132 19.97 -5.91 -16.21
CA SER A 132 18.66 -6.26 -15.70
C SER A 132 17.60 -5.74 -16.66
N MET A 133 16.98 -6.68 -17.39
CA MET A 133 15.95 -6.40 -18.38
C MET A 133 14.71 -5.77 -17.73
N SER A 134 14.39 -6.20 -16.51
CA SER A 134 13.28 -5.71 -15.70
C SER A 134 13.70 -4.59 -14.76
N ASN A 135 14.67 -3.74 -15.16
CA ASN A 135 14.90 -2.45 -14.50
C ASN A 135 13.67 -1.55 -14.63
N LEU A 136 12.65 -1.91 -13.86
CA LEU A 136 11.67 -1.03 -13.28
C LEU A 136 12.42 0.10 -12.56
N PRO A 137 11.88 1.33 -12.56
CA PRO A 137 12.64 2.59 -12.61
C PRO A 137 13.74 2.76 -11.55
N GLY A 138 14.72 3.61 -11.86
CA GLY A 138 15.73 4.15 -10.92
C GLY A 138 16.98 3.30 -10.63
N ALA A 139 17.04 2.05 -11.08
CA ALA A 139 18.25 1.22 -10.91
C ALA A 139 19.27 1.34 -12.07
N GLY A 140 19.06 2.25 -13.02
CA GLY A 140 19.71 2.18 -14.33
C GLY A 140 20.92 3.07 -14.56
N SER A 141 21.62 3.57 -13.54
CA SER A 141 22.90 4.27 -13.80
C SER A 141 23.98 3.25 -14.18
N TYR A 142 24.53 3.39 -15.38
CA TYR A 142 25.52 2.51 -15.95
C TYR A 142 26.77 3.31 -16.34
N MET A 143 27.91 3.01 -15.72
CA MET A 143 29.20 3.56 -16.09
C MET A 143 29.92 2.58 -17.02
N LEU A 144 29.93 2.90 -18.32
CA LEU A 144 30.36 1.99 -19.37
C LEU A 144 31.72 2.40 -19.94
N GLN A 145 32.73 1.62 -19.62
CA GLN A 145 34.03 1.63 -20.30
C GLN A 145 33.99 0.78 -21.57
N LEU A 146 33.85 1.42 -22.73
CA LEU A 146 33.54 0.78 -24.00
C LEU A 146 34.71 -0.01 -24.61
N HIS A 147 35.94 0.09 -24.07
CA HIS A 147 37.03 -0.83 -24.43
C HIS A 147 36.78 -2.28 -23.95
N ARG A 148 35.86 -2.49 -23.01
CA ARG A 148 35.53 -3.82 -22.47
C ARG A 148 34.39 -4.50 -23.27
N PRO A 149 34.58 -5.75 -23.75
CA PRO A 149 33.52 -6.51 -24.45
C PRO A 149 32.22 -6.62 -23.66
N TYR A 150 32.32 -6.76 -22.33
CA TYR A 150 31.15 -6.85 -21.45
C TYR A 150 30.30 -5.58 -21.48
N HIS A 151 30.91 -4.39 -21.34
CA HIS A 151 30.18 -3.12 -21.33
C HIS A 151 29.56 -2.80 -22.70
N ARG A 152 30.24 -3.13 -23.80
CA ARG A 152 29.65 -3.04 -25.14
C ARG A 152 28.43 -3.94 -25.30
N SER A 153 28.52 -5.18 -24.82
CA SER A 153 27.39 -6.12 -24.84
C SER A 153 26.25 -5.65 -23.95
N LEU A 154 26.56 -5.11 -22.77
CA LEU A 154 25.59 -4.51 -21.86
C LEU A 154 24.83 -3.35 -22.54
N LEU A 155 25.53 -2.44 -23.21
CA LEU A 155 24.91 -1.35 -23.98
C LEU A 155 23.99 -1.88 -25.10
N ARG A 156 24.45 -2.87 -25.87
CA ARG A 156 23.62 -3.51 -26.92
C ARG A 156 22.39 -4.20 -26.33
N MET A 157 22.51 -4.81 -25.15
CA MET A 157 21.38 -5.41 -24.43
C MET A 157 20.38 -4.35 -23.97
N LEU A 158 20.84 -3.19 -23.48
CA LEU A 158 19.96 -2.05 -23.14
C LEU A 158 19.21 -1.50 -24.37
N TYR A 159 19.87 -1.40 -25.53
CA TYR A 159 19.21 -1.02 -26.79
C TYR A 159 18.13 -2.02 -27.22
N LYS A 160 18.40 -3.32 -27.07
CA LYS A 160 17.41 -4.37 -27.34
C LYS A 160 16.22 -4.31 -26.37
N SER A 161 16.45 -3.92 -25.11
CA SER A 161 15.38 -3.67 -24.14
C SER A 161 14.47 -2.56 -24.63
N ALA A 162 15.02 -1.43 -25.08
CA ALA A 162 14.25 -0.32 -25.66
C ALA A 162 13.39 -0.76 -26.86
N GLU A 163 14.00 -1.51 -27.79
CA GLU A 163 13.33 -2.03 -28.98
C GLU A 163 12.13 -2.92 -28.63
N ARG A 164 12.22 -3.71 -27.55
CA ARG A 164 11.14 -4.58 -27.09
C ARG A 164 9.90 -3.81 -26.62
N PHE A 165 10.10 -2.60 -26.10
CA PHE A 165 9.01 -1.66 -25.76
C PHE A 165 8.62 -0.74 -26.93
N ARG A 166 9.17 -0.96 -28.13
CA ARG A 166 8.98 -0.11 -29.33
C ARG A 166 9.41 1.35 -29.10
N LEU A 167 10.45 1.54 -28.30
CA LEU A 167 11.05 2.84 -28.01
C LEU A 167 12.44 2.94 -28.65
N ALA A 168 12.82 4.15 -29.07
CA ALA A 168 14.19 4.42 -29.49
C ALA A 168 15.13 4.46 -28.26
N PRO A 169 16.42 4.10 -28.40
CA PRO A 169 17.39 4.20 -27.30
C PRO A 169 17.41 5.57 -26.61
N SER A 170 17.36 6.66 -27.38
CA SER A 170 17.36 8.03 -26.86
C SER A 170 16.14 8.40 -26.02
N GLU A 171 15.07 7.60 -26.06
CA GLU A 171 13.87 7.84 -25.26
C GLU A 171 13.94 7.23 -23.85
N VAL A 172 14.86 6.29 -23.63
CA VAL A 172 14.97 5.51 -22.39
C VAL A 172 16.39 5.49 -21.81
N LEU A 173 17.41 5.86 -22.58
CA LEU A 173 18.79 6.01 -22.14
C LEU A 173 19.18 7.48 -22.22
N THR A 174 19.31 8.13 -21.07
CA THR A 174 19.80 9.50 -20.97
C THR A 174 21.30 9.48 -20.74
N ILE A 175 22.05 10.26 -21.53
CA ILE A 175 23.49 10.44 -21.31
C ILE A 175 23.68 11.40 -20.13
N VAL A 176 24.31 10.92 -19.06
CA VAL A 176 24.63 11.71 -17.87
C VAL A 176 25.98 12.39 -18.03
N SER A 177 26.97 11.65 -18.53
CA SER A 177 28.30 12.17 -18.88
C SER A 177 28.96 11.28 -19.94
N SER A 178 29.89 11.85 -20.71
CA SER A 178 30.74 11.12 -21.66
C SER A 178 32.04 11.88 -21.90
N ASP A 179 33.12 11.16 -22.19
CA ASP A 179 34.43 11.78 -22.51
C ASP A 179 34.45 12.41 -23.92
N ASP A 180 33.60 11.92 -24.83
CA ASP A 180 33.42 12.37 -26.21
C ASP A 180 31.96 12.78 -26.50
N ASP A 181 31.67 13.30 -27.70
CA ASP A 181 30.31 13.47 -28.25
C ASP A 181 29.64 12.10 -28.50
N PHE A 182 29.35 11.35 -27.44
CA PHE A 182 28.72 10.04 -27.53
C PHE A 182 27.32 10.16 -28.14
N VAL A 183 27.07 9.38 -29.20
CA VAL A 183 25.76 9.28 -29.85
C VAL A 183 25.29 7.83 -29.78
N HIS A 184 23.99 7.65 -29.51
CA HIS A 184 23.41 6.32 -29.51
C HIS A 184 23.59 5.62 -30.86
N GLY A 185 23.94 4.35 -30.77
CA GLY A 185 24.23 3.50 -31.92
C GLY A 185 23.04 3.33 -32.86
N THR A 186 23.31 3.10 -34.13
CA THR A 186 22.28 2.71 -35.11
C THR A 186 22.32 1.21 -35.37
N LYS A 187 21.20 0.65 -35.83
CA LYS A 187 21.08 -0.78 -36.13
C LYS A 187 21.43 -1.04 -37.60
N LYS A 188 22.52 -1.76 -37.87
CA LYS A 188 22.92 -2.21 -39.22
C LYS A 188 22.94 -3.73 -39.30
N ALA A 189 22.32 -4.29 -40.35
CA ALA A 189 22.18 -5.74 -40.54
C ALA A 189 21.64 -6.49 -39.30
N GLY A 190 20.75 -5.86 -38.53
CA GLY A 190 20.20 -6.44 -37.31
C GLY A 190 21.07 -6.32 -36.06
N LEU A 191 22.26 -5.71 -36.16
CA LEU A 191 23.21 -5.51 -35.06
C LEU A 191 23.27 -4.05 -34.65
N TRP A 192 23.32 -3.79 -33.35
CA TRP A 192 23.54 -2.46 -32.81
C TRP A 192 25.02 -2.10 -32.87
N GLU A 193 25.37 -1.04 -33.60
CA GLU A 193 26.74 -0.53 -33.63
C GLU A 193 27.02 0.23 -32.32
N VAL A 194 28.11 -0.10 -31.65
CA VAL A 194 28.56 0.58 -30.42
C VAL A 194 30.05 0.92 -30.57
N PRO A 195 30.52 2.05 -30.00
CA PRO A 195 31.93 2.40 -30.02
C PRO A 195 32.81 1.30 -29.41
N SER A 196 34.03 1.17 -29.93
CA SER A 196 35.01 0.20 -29.43
C SER A 196 35.82 0.70 -28.24
N ASP A 197 35.76 1.99 -27.93
CA ASP A 197 36.49 2.66 -26.85
C ASP A 197 35.71 3.89 -26.36
N GLY A 198 36.16 4.50 -25.26
CA GLY A 198 35.53 5.65 -24.59
C GLY A 198 34.80 5.30 -23.31
N GLU A 199 34.47 6.33 -22.50
CA GLU A 199 33.69 6.21 -21.27
C GLU A 199 32.36 6.96 -21.41
N VAL A 200 31.27 6.32 -21.01
CA VAL A 200 29.93 6.93 -20.99
C VAL A 200 29.16 6.51 -19.74
N THR A 201 28.53 7.47 -19.07
CA THR A 201 27.59 7.22 -17.99
C THR A 201 26.17 7.43 -18.52
N LEU A 202 25.34 6.38 -18.45
CA LEU A 202 23.96 6.37 -18.94
C LEU A 202 22.98 6.16 -17.80
N SER A 203 21.82 6.80 -17.86
CA SER A 203 20.66 6.51 -17.01
C SER A 203 19.59 5.81 -17.83
N PHE A 204 19.27 4.55 -17.49
CA PHE A 204 18.20 3.78 -18.12
C PHE A 204 16.88 3.91 -17.36
N ASN A 205 15.87 4.50 -18.00
CA ASN A 205 14.54 4.69 -17.43
C ASN A 205 13.45 4.29 -18.45
N LEU A 206 12.64 3.29 -18.07
CA LEU A 206 11.52 2.79 -18.87
C LEU A 206 10.19 3.55 -18.63
N GLU A 207 10.17 4.68 -17.92
CA GLU A 207 8.95 5.44 -17.58
C GLU A 207 8.06 5.71 -18.80
N ARG A 208 8.66 6.10 -19.93
CA ARG A 208 7.90 6.38 -21.18
C ARG A 208 7.21 5.14 -21.77
N CYS A 209 7.59 3.94 -21.36
CA CYS A 209 6.95 2.71 -21.86
C CYS A 209 5.51 2.61 -21.39
N LEU A 210 5.19 3.05 -20.17
CA LEU A 210 3.84 3.04 -19.61
C LEU A 210 2.92 4.07 -20.30
N GLU A 211 3.49 5.09 -20.92
CA GLU A 211 2.77 6.09 -21.73
C GLU A 211 2.57 5.64 -23.19
N SER A 212 3.26 4.57 -23.60
CA SER A 212 3.20 4.10 -24.98
C SER A 212 1.82 3.53 -25.35
N PRO A 213 1.47 3.48 -26.65
CA PRO A 213 0.25 2.83 -27.11
C PRO A 213 0.07 1.37 -26.67
N LEU A 214 1.14 0.71 -26.20
CA LEU A 214 1.12 -0.68 -25.74
C LEU A 214 0.37 -0.89 -24.42
N PHE A 215 0.11 0.17 -23.65
CA PHE A 215 -0.56 0.10 -22.35
C PHE A 215 -1.93 0.77 -22.31
N LYS A 216 -2.33 1.48 -23.39
CA LYS A 216 -3.61 2.23 -23.43
C LYS A 216 -4.84 1.36 -23.18
N ASP A 217 -4.81 0.08 -23.57
CA ASP A 217 -5.93 -0.85 -23.38
C ASP A 217 -6.03 -1.41 -21.94
N VAL A 218 -4.98 -1.27 -21.14
CA VAL A 218 -4.87 -1.84 -19.79
C VAL A 218 -4.66 -0.79 -18.71
N GLU A 219 -4.51 0.48 -19.06
CA GLU A 219 -4.08 1.53 -18.14
C GLU A 219 -5.00 1.74 -16.94
N SER A 220 -6.28 1.35 -17.00
CA SER A 220 -7.22 1.48 -15.89
C SER A 220 -7.13 0.34 -14.86
N ASP A 221 -6.38 -0.73 -15.14
CA ASP A 221 -6.30 -1.92 -14.30
C ASP A 221 -4.82 -2.28 -14.09
N PHE A 222 -4.32 -1.98 -12.89
CA PHE A 222 -2.92 -2.19 -12.58
C PHE A 222 -2.49 -3.66 -12.66
N GLY A 223 -3.37 -4.61 -12.34
CA GLY A 223 -3.09 -6.04 -12.49
C GLY A 223 -2.79 -6.40 -13.96
N ARG A 224 -3.55 -5.80 -14.89
CA ARG A 224 -3.28 -5.94 -16.33
C ARG A 224 -2.03 -5.19 -16.77
N VAL A 225 -1.72 -4.03 -16.19
CA VAL A 225 -0.46 -3.31 -16.43
C VAL A 225 0.74 -4.17 -16.04
N ILE A 226 0.73 -4.81 -14.86
CA ILE A 226 1.79 -5.74 -14.43
C ILE A 226 1.94 -6.87 -15.45
N ASN A 227 0.85 -7.54 -15.81
CA ASN A 227 0.88 -8.67 -16.74
C ASN A 227 1.43 -8.24 -18.12
N ARG A 228 1.00 -7.08 -18.64
CA ARG A 228 1.50 -6.52 -19.90
C ARG A 228 2.99 -6.17 -19.78
N PHE A 229 3.41 -5.51 -18.72
CA PHE A 229 4.80 -5.17 -18.47
C PHE A 229 5.69 -6.42 -18.40
N TYR A 230 5.26 -7.48 -17.70
CA TYR A 230 6.00 -8.74 -17.63
C TYR A 230 6.03 -9.48 -18.96
N SER A 231 4.94 -9.49 -19.74
CA SER A 231 4.97 -10.08 -21.10
C SER A 231 5.98 -9.40 -22.03
N LEU A 232 6.18 -8.09 -21.84
CA LEU A 232 7.14 -7.29 -22.63
C LEU A 232 8.56 -7.33 -22.07
N SER A 233 8.76 -7.50 -20.77
CA SER A 233 10.10 -7.48 -20.14
C SER A 233 10.70 -8.87 -19.92
N ARG A 234 9.88 -9.92 -19.75
CA ARG A 234 10.33 -11.28 -19.41
C ARG A 234 10.14 -12.26 -20.57
N PHE A 235 10.92 -13.33 -20.63
CA PHE A 235 10.96 -14.29 -21.73
C PHE A 235 9.85 -15.34 -21.59
N HIS A 236 9.27 -15.72 -22.73
CA HIS A 236 8.33 -16.83 -22.82
C HIS A 236 9.05 -18.08 -23.31
N LEU A 237 8.69 -19.24 -22.76
CA LEU A 237 9.15 -20.53 -23.24
C LEU A 237 8.09 -21.12 -24.16
N ASP A 238 8.39 -21.25 -25.46
CA ASP A 238 7.59 -22.09 -26.35
C ASP A 238 7.80 -23.57 -26.03
N SER A 239 6.97 -24.45 -26.60
CA SER A 239 7.02 -25.89 -26.30
C SER A 239 8.40 -26.52 -26.56
N SER A 240 9.10 -26.10 -27.62
CA SER A 240 10.41 -26.67 -27.96
C SER A 240 11.50 -26.23 -26.98
N LYS A 241 11.51 -24.94 -26.63
CA LYS A 241 12.47 -24.37 -25.67
C LYS A 241 12.15 -24.79 -24.24
N ALA A 242 10.87 -24.96 -23.89
CA ALA A 242 10.44 -25.51 -22.61
C ALA A 242 11.00 -26.92 -22.41
N VAL A 243 10.92 -27.79 -23.43
CA VAL A 243 11.53 -29.14 -23.36
C VAL A 243 13.04 -29.06 -23.16
N ALA A 244 13.75 -28.16 -23.85
CA ALA A 244 15.18 -27.99 -23.66
C ALA A 244 15.53 -27.56 -22.22
N VAL A 245 14.83 -26.55 -21.70
CA VAL A 245 15.08 -26.02 -20.35
C VAL A 245 14.68 -27.02 -19.26
N PHE A 246 13.51 -27.64 -19.38
CA PHE A 246 13.02 -28.61 -18.39
C PHE A 246 13.80 -29.91 -18.45
N GLY A 247 14.15 -30.38 -19.66
CA GLY A 247 15.03 -31.52 -19.84
C GLY A 247 16.36 -31.33 -19.12
N ARG A 248 16.97 -30.14 -19.22
CA ARG A 248 18.19 -29.83 -18.47
C ARG A 248 17.98 -29.82 -16.96
N PHE A 249 16.83 -29.36 -16.47
CA PHE A 249 16.49 -29.42 -15.04
C PHE A 249 16.35 -30.87 -14.54
N VAL A 250 15.75 -31.74 -15.36
CA VAL A 250 15.61 -33.19 -15.10
C VAL A 250 16.99 -33.86 -15.09
N GLU A 251 17.86 -33.56 -16.07
CA GLU A 251 19.21 -34.13 -16.17
C GLU A 251 20.11 -33.75 -14.98
N LEU A 252 19.81 -32.64 -14.32
CA LEU A 252 20.52 -32.20 -13.12
C LEU A 252 19.97 -32.84 -11.83
N ASP A 253 18.99 -33.75 -11.89
CA ASP A 253 18.47 -34.42 -10.70
C ASP A 253 19.56 -35.19 -9.95
N GLY A 254 19.60 -35.00 -8.63
CA GLY A 254 20.72 -35.41 -7.78
C GLY A 254 21.86 -34.40 -7.64
N PHE A 255 22.02 -33.45 -8.57
CA PHE A 255 23.02 -32.36 -8.49
C PHE A 255 22.42 -31.09 -7.89
N GLN A 256 22.17 -31.12 -6.58
CA GLN A 256 21.40 -30.10 -5.84
C GLN A 256 21.87 -28.65 -6.09
N HIS A 257 23.18 -28.38 -6.05
CA HIS A 257 23.70 -27.03 -6.29
C HIS A 257 23.41 -26.52 -7.72
N SER A 258 23.57 -27.40 -8.72
CA SER A 258 23.29 -27.07 -10.13
C SER A 258 21.79 -26.86 -10.36
N GLN A 259 20.92 -27.72 -9.80
CA GLN A 259 19.46 -27.55 -9.87
C GLN A 259 19.01 -26.25 -9.20
N ALA A 260 19.51 -25.96 -8.01
CA ALA A 260 19.18 -24.73 -7.28
C ALA A 260 19.60 -23.46 -8.05
N ALA A 261 20.78 -23.47 -8.67
CA ALA A 261 21.25 -22.35 -9.47
C ALA A 261 20.41 -22.14 -10.74
N LEU A 262 20.03 -23.22 -11.44
CA LEU A 262 19.16 -23.16 -12.61
C LEU A 262 17.74 -22.68 -12.23
N LEU A 263 17.20 -23.18 -11.12
CA LEU A 263 15.91 -22.77 -10.57
C LEU A 263 15.88 -21.27 -10.23
N LYS A 264 16.93 -20.79 -9.55
CA LYS A 264 17.09 -19.38 -9.20
C LYS A 264 17.24 -18.51 -10.46
N ALA A 265 17.87 -19.02 -11.53
CA ALA A 265 17.95 -18.28 -12.78
C ALA A 265 16.58 -18.18 -13.50
N LEU A 266 15.80 -19.26 -13.48
CA LEU A 266 14.48 -19.31 -14.11
C LEU A 266 13.46 -18.36 -13.42
N SER A 267 13.63 -18.04 -12.13
CA SER A 267 12.64 -17.28 -11.35
C SER A 267 12.62 -15.76 -11.57
N PHE A 268 13.56 -15.18 -12.32
CA PHE A 268 13.66 -13.72 -12.50
C PHE A 268 13.17 -13.26 -13.88
N ASP A 269 13.67 -13.89 -14.95
CA ASP A 269 13.55 -13.34 -16.29
C ASP A 269 12.45 -13.98 -17.13
N PHE A 270 11.63 -14.85 -16.56
CA PHE A 270 10.68 -15.68 -17.30
C PHE A 270 9.23 -15.42 -16.92
N VAL A 271 8.35 -15.61 -17.90
CA VAL A 271 6.92 -15.75 -17.70
C VAL A 271 6.57 -17.23 -17.85
N LEU A 272 6.05 -17.83 -16.79
CA LEU A 272 5.68 -19.24 -16.74
C LEU A 272 4.16 -19.40 -16.69
N THR A 273 3.68 -20.56 -17.15
CA THR A 273 2.29 -20.99 -16.94
C THR A 273 2.20 -21.86 -15.71
N ILE A 274 1.00 -22.04 -15.16
CA ILE A 274 0.78 -22.97 -14.05
C ILE A 274 1.15 -24.41 -14.42
N SER A 275 1.00 -24.78 -15.70
CA SER A 275 1.42 -26.08 -16.24
C SER A 275 2.94 -26.25 -16.23
N HIS A 276 3.71 -25.21 -16.60
CA HIS A 276 5.17 -25.24 -16.50
C HIS A 276 5.62 -25.46 -15.06
N LEU A 277 5.01 -24.74 -14.11
CA LEU A 277 5.29 -24.92 -12.68
C LEU A 277 5.00 -26.36 -12.24
N LYS A 278 3.83 -26.90 -12.63
CA LYS A 278 3.42 -28.26 -12.27
C LYS A 278 4.45 -29.30 -12.74
N VAL A 279 4.86 -29.23 -14.01
CA VAL A 279 5.86 -30.17 -14.58
C VAL A 279 7.18 -30.12 -13.81
N LEU A 280 7.71 -28.92 -13.54
CA LEU A 280 8.96 -28.76 -12.79
C LEU A 280 8.85 -29.23 -11.34
N ALA A 281 7.70 -28.98 -10.69
CA ALA A 281 7.45 -29.42 -9.31
C ALA A 281 7.24 -30.95 -9.20
N GLU A 282 6.75 -31.59 -10.25
CA GLU A 282 6.56 -33.05 -10.30
C GLU A 282 7.85 -33.80 -10.66
N THR A 283 8.79 -33.15 -11.34
CA THR A 283 10.04 -33.74 -11.85
C THR A 283 10.98 -34.24 -10.76
N SER A 284 11.12 -33.50 -9.66
CA SER A 284 12.06 -33.84 -8.57
C SER A 284 11.35 -33.71 -7.23
N GLN A 285 11.31 -34.80 -6.45
CA GLN A 285 10.65 -34.80 -5.14
C GLN A 285 11.31 -33.80 -4.18
N LEU A 286 12.65 -33.74 -4.18
CA LEU A 286 13.41 -32.81 -3.34
C LEU A 286 13.18 -31.34 -3.73
N PHE A 287 13.03 -31.07 -5.03
CA PHE A 287 12.84 -29.72 -5.55
C PHE A 287 11.38 -29.31 -5.73
N ARG A 288 10.40 -30.16 -5.38
CA ARG A 288 8.98 -29.83 -5.50
C ARG A 288 8.60 -28.54 -4.78
N ALA A 289 8.84 -28.46 -3.48
CA ALA A 289 8.57 -27.25 -2.70
C ALA A 289 9.43 -26.06 -3.16
N PRO A 290 10.77 -26.19 -3.37
CA PRO A 290 11.59 -25.14 -3.96
C PRO A 290 11.06 -24.59 -5.28
N CYS A 291 10.58 -25.44 -6.20
CA CYS A 291 9.97 -25.04 -7.46
C CYS A 291 8.74 -24.15 -7.21
N ILE A 292 7.83 -24.60 -6.35
CA ILE A 292 6.62 -23.83 -6.00
C ILE A 292 6.99 -22.47 -5.40
N MET A 293 7.88 -22.44 -4.41
CA MET A 293 8.25 -21.20 -3.71
C MET A 293 8.96 -20.18 -4.60
N ASN A 294 9.82 -20.62 -5.52
CA ASN A 294 10.65 -19.73 -6.33
C ASN A 294 10.01 -19.36 -7.67
N LEU A 295 9.23 -20.25 -8.28
CA LEU A 295 8.69 -20.02 -9.63
C LEU A 295 7.27 -19.48 -9.65
N LEU A 296 6.48 -19.66 -8.58
CA LEU A 296 5.13 -19.07 -8.52
C LEU A 296 5.10 -17.56 -8.79
N PRO A 297 6.06 -16.72 -8.33
CA PRO A 297 6.12 -15.31 -8.67
C PRO A 297 6.37 -15.00 -10.17
N SER A 298 6.82 -16.01 -10.93
CA SER A 298 7.00 -15.93 -12.39
C SER A 298 5.79 -16.44 -13.16
N VAL A 299 4.80 -17.03 -12.49
CA VAL A 299 3.54 -17.46 -13.11
C VAL A 299 2.61 -16.26 -13.23
N LEU A 300 2.04 -16.05 -14.41
CA LEU A 300 1.03 -14.99 -14.60
C LEU A 300 -0.15 -15.24 -13.66
N ARG A 301 -0.65 -14.17 -13.03
CA ARG A 301 -1.77 -14.26 -12.10
C ARG A 301 -3.06 -14.48 -12.88
N GLU A 302 -3.41 -15.74 -13.12
CA GLU A 302 -4.72 -16.13 -13.64
C GLU A 302 -5.64 -16.54 -12.48
N PRO A 303 -6.95 -16.23 -12.55
CA PRO A 303 -7.93 -16.70 -11.57
C PRO A 303 -7.81 -18.21 -11.34
N GLY A 304 -7.71 -18.61 -10.07
CA GLY A 304 -7.58 -20.03 -9.71
C GLY A 304 -6.16 -20.61 -9.73
N SER A 305 -5.15 -19.90 -10.24
CA SER A 305 -3.75 -20.39 -10.23
C SER A 305 -3.29 -20.80 -8.83
N TYR A 306 -3.62 -19.99 -7.82
CA TYR A 306 -3.30 -20.27 -6.42
C TYR A 306 -4.06 -21.48 -5.86
N PHE A 307 -5.28 -21.76 -6.35
CA PHE A 307 -6.03 -22.95 -5.98
C PHE A 307 -5.34 -24.22 -6.51
N VAL A 308 -4.85 -24.18 -7.76
CA VAL A 308 -4.09 -25.31 -8.33
C VAL A 308 -2.83 -25.59 -7.52
N VAL A 309 -2.12 -24.56 -7.05
CA VAL A 309 -0.93 -24.71 -6.20
C VAL A 309 -1.26 -25.46 -4.89
N GLN A 310 -2.47 -25.31 -4.33
CA GLN A 310 -2.87 -26.06 -3.13
C GLN A 310 -2.83 -27.58 -3.33
N GLY A 311 -3.11 -28.06 -4.55
CA GLY A 311 -3.05 -29.47 -4.91
C GLY A 311 -1.65 -29.97 -5.29
N MET A 312 -0.65 -29.10 -5.36
CA MET A 312 0.72 -29.49 -5.76
C MET A 312 1.62 -29.90 -4.58
N TYR A 313 1.20 -29.62 -3.35
CA TYR A 313 1.99 -29.98 -2.16
C TYR A 313 2.00 -31.49 -1.96
N ALA A 314 3.19 -32.09 -1.76
CA ALA A 314 3.29 -33.52 -1.51
C ALA A 314 2.92 -33.87 -0.06
N THR A 315 3.27 -32.98 0.86
CA THR A 315 3.12 -33.18 2.31
C THR A 315 2.53 -31.96 2.99
N THR A 316 2.01 -32.15 4.20
CA THR A 316 1.59 -31.04 5.07
C THR A 316 2.76 -30.09 5.37
N LEU A 317 3.97 -30.62 5.53
CA LEU A 317 5.17 -29.82 5.76
C LEU A 317 5.46 -28.90 4.56
N ASP A 318 5.43 -29.43 3.34
CA ASP A 318 5.58 -28.62 2.12
C ASP A 318 4.54 -27.51 2.04
N CYS A 319 3.28 -27.84 2.37
CA CYS A 319 2.20 -26.85 2.40
C CYS A 319 2.50 -25.72 3.39
N VAL A 320 2.91 -26.04 4.63
CA VAL A 320 3.23 -25.04 5.65
C VAL A 320 4.44 -24.20 5.23
N THR A 321 5.53 -24.83 4.78
CA THR A 321 6.76 -24.14 4.35
C THR A 321 6.50 -23.22 3.16
N CYS A 322 5.79 -23.72 2.14
CA CYS A 322 5.43 -22.91 0.98
C CYS A 322 4.52 -21.75 1.36
N ARG A 323 3.50 -21.97 2.20
CA ARG A 323 2.60 -20.89 2.65
C ARG A 323 3.33 -19.81 3.45
N GLN A 324 4.31 -20.18 4.28
CA GLN A 324 5.12 -19.23 5.01
C GLN A 324 5.99 -18.39 4.07
N LYS A 325 6.67 -19.02 3.11
CA LYS A 325 7.53 -18.31 2.14
C LYS A 325 6.74 -17.49 1.12
N LEU A 326 5.53 -17.90 0.77
CA LEU A 326 4.66 -17.22 -0.19
C LEU A 326 3.68 -16.24 0.47
N LYS A 327 3.74 -16.06 1.80
CA LYS A 327 2.75 -15.34 2.60
C LYS A 327 2.44 -13.95 2.03
N GLN A 328 3.46 -13.15 1.72
CA GLN A 328 3.26 -11.79 1.22
C GLN A 328 2.69 -11.78 -0.19
N LEU A 329 3.17 -12.66 -1.07
CA LEU A 329 2.66 -12.80 -2.44
C LEU A 329 1.19 -13.21 -2.47
N LEU A 330 0.79 -14.17 -1.65
CA LEU A 330 -0.59 -14.67 -1.58
C LEU A 330 -1.56 -13.63 -1.00
N ARG A 331 -1.06 -12.70 -0.17
CA ARG A 331 -1.85 -11.61 0.43
C ARG A 331 -1.80 -10.31 -0.40
N PHE A 332 -0.88 -10.21 -1.36
CA PHE A 332 -0.72 -9.02 -2.17
C PHE A 332 -1.76 -8.97 -3.26
N THR A 333 -2.55 -7.90 -3.28
CA THR A 333 -3.64 -7.73 -4.23
C THR A 333 -3.43 -6.44 -5.02
N PRO A 334 -3.18 -6.49 -6.34
CA PRO A 334 -2.85 -5.31 -7.13
C PRO A 334 -4.01 -4.29 -7.19
N ALA A 335 -5.26 -4.75 -7.08
CA ALA A 335 -6.44 -3.89 -7.06
C ALA A 335 -6.74 -3.27 -5.67
N ASN A 336 -6.09 -3.76 -4.61
CA ASN A 336 -6.13 -3.15 -3.29
C ASN A 336 -4.76 -3.27 -2.59
N PRO A 337 -3.76 -2.50 -3.06
CA PRO A 337 -2.38 -2.59 -2.61
C PRO A 337 -2.11 -1.80 -1.32
N THR A 338 -3.11 -1.08 -0.79
CA THR A 338 -2.94 -0.29 0.42
C THR A 338 -2.68 -1.20 1.63
N GLY A 339 -1.63 -0.89 2.40
CA GLY A 339 -1.27 -1.69 3.57
C GLY A 339 0.20 -1.61 3.95
N HIS A 340 0.54 -2.35 5.00
CA HIS A 340 1.91 -2.48 5.50
C HIS A 340 2.58 -3.73 4.96
N TYR A 341 3.84 -3.60 4.57
CA TYR A 341 4.65 -4.63 3.94
C TYR A 341 5.98 -4.78 4.67
N VAL A 342 6.26 -6.00 5.13
CA VAL A 342 7.59 -6.43 5.61
C VAL A 342 8.05 -7.55 4.70
N LEU A 343 9.08 -7.28 3.91
CA LEU A 343 9.53 -8.08 2.78
C LEU A 343 10.98 -8.50 2.99
N ALA A 344 11.23 -9.81 3.07
CA ALA A 344 12.60 -10.35 3.10
C ALA A 344 13.14 -10.39 1.68
N MET A 345 14.10 -9.54 1.33
CA MET A 345 14.51 -9.34 -0.06
C MET A 345 15.29 -10.52 -0.66
N GLU A 346 15.81 -11.43 0.17
CA GLU A 346 16.36 -12.71 -0.26
C GLU A 346 15.27 -13.75 -0.61
N ASN A 347 14.06 -13.57 -0.11
CA ASN A 347 12.91 -14.41 -0.46
C ASN A 347 12.33 -13.95 -1.81
N ARG A 348 12.38 -14.83 -2.81
CA ARG A 348 11.96 -14.50 -4.18
C ARG A 348 10.51 -13.99 -4.27
N ALA A 349 9.62 -14.53 -3.46
CA ALA A 349 8.21 -14.14 -3.43
C ALA A 349 8.01 -12.72 -2.90
N ASP A 350 8.72 -12.37 -1.82
CA ASP A 350 8.67 -11.04 -1.22
C ASP A 350 9.36 -10.01 -2.14
N PHE A 351 10.50 -10.38 -2.74
CA PHE A 351 11.16 -9.57 -3.77
C PHE A 351 10.21 -9.29 -4.95
N ALA A 352 9.39 -10.26 -5.37
CA ALA A 352 8.40 -10.04 -6.43
C ALA A 352 7.28 -9.09 -6.05
N VAL A 353 6.90 -9.04 -4.77
CA VAL A 353 5.94 -8.06 -4.23
C VAL A 353 6.58 -6.67 -4.23
N ALA A 354 7.84 -6.55 -3.81
CA ALA A 354 8.58 -5.29 -3.88
C ALA A 354 8.72 -4.77 -5.32
N GLU A 355 9.00 -5.65 -6.30
CA GLU A 355 9.02 -5.31 -7.72
C GLU A 355 7.66 -4.79 -8.21
N GLN A 356 6.57 -5.44 -7.81
CA GLN A 356 5.21 -5.03 -8.18
C GLN A 356 4.81 -3.69 -7.54
N LEU A 357 5.16 -3.47 -6.26
CA LEU A 357 4.91 -2.20 -5.57
C LEU A 357 5.70 -1.05 -6.21
N ALA A 358 6.96 -1.28 -6.63
CA ALA A 358 7.75 -0.25 -7.31
C ALA A 358 7.18 0.09 -8.71
N LEU A 359 6.69 -0.91 -9.45
CA LEU A 359 5.99 -0.68 -10.71
C LEU A 359 4.67 0.08 -10.49
N LEU A 360 3.95 -0.25 -9.41
CA LEU A 360 2.71 0.44 -9.03
C LEU A 360 2.97 1.90 -8.70
N ASP A 361 3.98 2.17 -7.86
CA ASP A 361 4.38 3.51 -7.45
C ASP A 361 4.68 4.38 -8.66
N LYS A 362 5.43 3.84 -9.64
CA LYS A 362 5.70 4.57 -10.88
C LYS A 362 4.43 4.85 -11.69
N TRP A 363 3.59 3.83 -11.83
CA TRP A 363 2.36 3.95 -12.60
C TRP A 363 1.40 4.97 -11.96
N GLU A 364 1.26 4.98 -10.63
CA GLU A 364 0.46 5.97 -9.90
C GLU A 364 1.06 7.38 -9.97
N ILE A 365 2.38 7.55 -9.83
CA ILE A 365 3.06 8.84 -10.05
C ILE A 365 2.73 9.41 -11.45
N MET A 366 2.78 8.56 -12.48
CA MET A 366 2.45 8.95 -13.85
C MET A 366 0.97 9.32 -13.98
N MET A 367 0.06 8.55 -13.37
CA MET A 367 -1.38 8.87 -13.35
C MET A 367 -1.65 10.20 -12.65
N ASP A 368 -1.01 10.46 -11.52
CA ASP A 368 -1.17 11.70 -10.77
C ASP A 368 -0.70 12.91 -11.59
N LYS A 369 0.45 12.81 -12.28
CA LYS A 369 0.90 13.83 -13.23
C LYS A 369 -0.12 14.04 -14.37
N ARG A 370 -0.62 12.96 -14.97
CA ARG A 370 -1.58 13.00 -16.09
C ARG A 370 -2.92 13.61 -15.70
N LEU A 371 -3.40 13.30 -14.50
CA LEU A 371 -4.65 13.81 -13.95
C LEU A 371 -4.51 15.22 -13.35
N GLY A 372 -3.30 15.79 -13.32
CA GLY A 372 -3.04 17.09 -12.73
C GLY A 372 -3.26 17.13 -11.21
N ARG A 373 -3.00 16.01 -10.53
CA ARG A 373 -3.14 15.91 -9.07
C ARG A 373 -1.97 16.57 -8.36
N GLU A 374 -2.27 17.19 -7.22
CA GLU A 374 -1.27 17.76 -6.33
C GLU A 374 -0.39 16.67 -5.71
N ASP A 375 0.87 17.02 -5.43
CA ASP A 375 1.79 16.12 -4.73
C ASP A 375 1.47 16.12 -3.23
N ILE A 376 0.86 15.02 -2.76
CA ILE A 376 0.50 14.79 -1.36
C ILE A 376 1.43 13.78 -0.67
N SER A 377 2.61 13.48 -1.25
CA SER A 377 3.56 12.56 -0.63
C SER A 377 4.30 13.22 0.55
N ALA A 378 4.74 12.42 1.51
CA ALA A 378 5.43 12.94 2.71
C ALA A 378 6.73 13.72 2.38
N GLU A 379 7.38 13.37 1.28
CA GLU A 379 8.71 13.87 0.88
C GLU A 379 8.67 14.82 -0.34
N CYS A 380 7.48 15.20 -0.82
CA CYS A 380 7.33 16.01 -2.05
C CYS A 380 8.00 15.34 -3.28
N ASN A 381 7.80 14.03 -3.44
CA ASN A 381 8.34 13.20 -4.51
C ASN A 381 7.26 12.40 -5.26
N ARG A 382 5.97 12.65 -5.01
CA ARG A 382 4.79 11.93 -5.53
C ARG A 382 4.72 10.43 -5.23
N SER A 383 5.65 9.89 -4.46
CA SER A 383 5.66 8.47 -4.06
C SER A 383 4.44 8.14 -3.20
N HIS A 384 3.78 7.03 -3.52
CA HIS A 384 2.68 6.44 -2.76
C HIS A 384 3.18 5.53 -1.65
N ALA A 385 4.43 5.05 -1.75
CA ALA A 385 5.12 4.41 -0.64
C ALA A 385 5.55 5.45 0.40
N ARG A 386 5.39 5.10 1.68
CA ARG A 386 5.78 5.92 2.83
C ARG A 386 6.24 5.03 3.98
N ASN A 387 6.77 5.65 5.04
CA ASN A 387 7.35 4.94 6.20
C ASN A 387 8.30 3.81 5.75
N ALA A 388 9.11 4.10 4.72
CA ALA A 388 9.92 3.09 4.06
C ALA A 388 11.30 2.98 4.72
N PHE A 389 11.63 1.79 5.19
CA PHE A 389 12.89 1.44 5.85
C PHE A 389 13.55 0.26 5.14
N TYR A 390 14.86 0.33 5.00
CA TYR A 390 15.70 -0.79 4.57
C TYR A 390 16.84 -0.96 5.56
N GLN A 391 17.07 -2.18 6.05
CA GLN A 391 18.02 -2.45 7.14
C GLN A 391 17.74 -1.61 8.41
N GLY A 392 16.46 -1.33 8.69
CA GLY A 392 16.03 -0.45 9.79
C GLY A 392 16.39 1.03 9.63
N LYS A 393 16.95 1.43 8.48
CA LYS A 393 17.26 2.83 8.16
C LYS A 393 16.18 3.40 7.24
N PRO A 394 15.68 4.62 7.48
CA PRO A 394 14.76 5.27 6.56
C PRO A 394 15.37 5.36 5.16
N LEU A 395 14.59 5.04 4.13
CA LEU A 395 14.94 5.39 2.74
C LEU A 395 14.85 6.91 2.48
N GLN A 396 14.31 7.65 3.45
CA GLN A 396 13.90 9.06 3.42
C GLN A 396 15.03 10.10 3.38
N SER A 397 16.26 9.74 2.99
CA SER A 397 17.39 10.70 2.93
C SER A 397 17.72 11.22 1.52
N SER A 398 17.03 10.71 0.50
CA SER A 398 17.12 11.22 -0.87
C SER A 398 15.71 11.52 -1.34
N GLN A 399 15.46 12.67 -1.97
CA GLN A 399 14.17 13.09 -2.58
C GLN A 399 13.69 12.15 -3.72
N MET A 400 14.17 10.92 -3.73
CA MET A 400 13.90 9.84 -4.66
C MET A 400 12.57 9.19 -4.31
N ALA A 401 11.75 8.89 -5.32
CA ALA A 401 10.54 8.09 -5.14
C ALA A 401 10.90 6.63 -4.86
N PHE A 402 10.01 5.88 -4.20
CA PHE A 402 10.24 4.44 -3.95
C PHE A 402 10.41 3.65 -5.24
N ALA A 403 9.64 4.02 -6.28
CA ALA A 403 9.78 3.47 -7.62
C ALA A 403 11.24 3.48 -8.11
N ASP A 404 12.01 4.51 -7.76
CA ASP A 404 13.37 4.75 -8.24
C ASP A 404 14.46 4.16 -7.32
N TRP A 405 14.09 3.58 -6.17
CA TRP A 405 15.04 2.97 -5.24
C TRP A 405 15.66 1.68 -5.80
N LYS A 406 17.00 1.58 -5.76
CA LYS A 406 17.73 0.35 -6.15
C LYS A 406 17.47 -0.74 -5.10
N ARG A 407 16.77 -1.80 -5.51
CA ARG A 407 16.33 -2.93 -4.67
C ARG A 407 17.41 -4.00 -4.55
N PRO A 408 18.10 -4.15 -3.41
CA PRO A 408 19.04 -5.23 -3.19
C PRO A 408 18.28 -6.55 -2.94
N SER A 409 18.92 -7.69 -3.15
CA SER A 409 18.31 -9.02 -2.98
C SER A 409 18.61 -9.67 -1.62
N TYR A 410 18.75 -8.85 -0.58
CA TYR A 410 19.10 -9.26 0.78
C TYR A 410 18.57 -8.23 1.78
N ASP A 411 18.47 -8.62 3.05
CA ASP A 411 17.89 -7.84 4.15
C ASP A 411 16.38 -7.57 4.00
N THR A 412 15.83 -6.89 5.01
CA THR A 412 14.41 -6.59 5.12
C THR A 412 14.10 -5.19 4.59
N LEU A 413 13.09 -5.12 3.72
CA LEU A 413 12.40 -3.88 3.34
C LEU A 413 11.07 -3.81 4.10
N GLU A 414 10.82 -2.68 4.74
CA GLU A 414 9.57 -2.38 5.45
C GLU A 414 8.98 -1.09 4.89
N LEU A 415 7.69 -1.06 4.56
CA LEU A 415 7.01 0.16 4.13
C LEU A 415 5.49 0.10 4.33
N ASP A 416 4.85 1.26 4.39
CA ASP A 416 3.43 1.40 4.09
C ASP A 416 3.26 1.83 2.63
N TYR A 417 2.28 1.23 1.94
CA TYR A 417 1.88 1.64 0.61
C TYR A 417 0.46 2.19 0.64
N VAL A 418 0.19 3.33 -0.02
CA VAL A 418 -1.12 3.98 -0.03
C VAL A 418 -1.52 4.39 -1.44
N SER A 419 -2.39 3.58 -2.06
CA SER A 419 -2.87 3.86 -3.41
C SER A 419 -3.83 5.05 -3.45
N SER A 420 -3.74 5.86 -4.51
CA SER A 420 -4.67 6.96 -4.80
C SER A 420 -5.85 6.52 -5.66
N GLN A 421 -5.92 5.23 -6.03
CA GLN A 421 -7.10 4.68 -6.69
C GLN A 421 -8.28 4.62 -5.72
N GLY A 422 -9.27 5.46 -5.98
CA GLY A 422 -10.56 5.37 -5.32
C GLY A 422 -11.49 4.36 -6.02
N PRO A 423 -12.72 4.22 -5.51
CA PRO A 423 -13.74 3.39 -6.11
C PRO A 423 -14.06 3.79 -7.57
N PRO A 424 -14.24 2.81 -8.49
CA PRO A 424 -14.71 3.06 -9.84
C PRO A 424 -16.06 3.78 -9.85
N LYS A 425 -16.27 4.62 -10.87
CA LYS A 425 -17.54 5.35 -11.02
C LYS A 425 -18.72 4.39 -11.17
N GLY A 426 -19.78 4.64 -10.41
CA GLY A 426 -21.04 3.87 -10.48
C GLY A 426 -21.02 2.54 -9.75
N VAL A 427 -19.94 2.20 -9.03
CA VAL A 427 -19.92 1.01 -8.19
C VAL A 427 -20.83 1.18 -6.97
N GLN A 428 -21.41 0.08 -6.51
CA GLN A 428 -22.28 0.04 -5.33
C GLN A 428 -21.57 -0.60 -4.15
N ALA A 429 -21.98 -0.21 -2.95
CA ALA A 429 -21.53 -0.85 -1.73
C ALA A 429 -22.06 -2.28 -1.67
N ILE A 430 -21.38 -3.13 -0.90
CA ILE A 430 -21.93 -4.43 -0.53
C ILE A 430 -23.30 -4.24 0.13
N SER A 431 -24.27 -5.09 -0.23
CA SER A 431 -25.59 -5.03 0.41
C SER A 431 -25.48 -5.31 1.91
N TRP A 432 -26.39 -4.75 2.71
CA TRP A 432 -26.40 -5.02 4.14
C TRP A 432 -26.56 -6.50 4.47
N ALA A 433 -27.39 -7.23 3.70
CA ALA A 433 -27.59 -8.67 3.89
C ALA A 433 -26.27 -9.46 3.70
N SER A 434 -25.57 -9.24 2.58
CA SER A 434 -24.28 -9.88 2.31
C SER A 434 -23.19 -9.45 3.30
N PHE A 435 -23.24 -8.19 3.76
CA PHE A 435 -22.34 -7.70 4.79
C PHE A 435 -22.56 -8.39 6.15
N CYS A 436 -23.81 -8.67 6.52
CA CYS A 436 -24.12 -9.46 7.71
C CYS A 436 -23.53 -10.88 7.65
N GLU A 437 -23.54 -11.55 6.49
CA GLU A 437 -22.91 -12.87 6.32
C GLU A 437 -21.40 -12.82 6.59
N ILE A 438 -20.71 -11.77 6.12
CA ILE A 438 -19.29 -11.55 6.41
C ILE A 438 -19.08 -11.37 7.91
N LEU A 439 -19.91 -10.55 8.55
CA LEU A 439 -19.81 -10.32 9.99
C LEU A 439 -20.06 -11.62 10.75
N GLU A 440 -21.08 -12.41 10.43
CA GLU A 440 -21.32 -13.72 11.05
C GLU A 440 -20.10 -14.64 10.93
N ALA A 441 -19.45 -14.68 9.77
CA ALA A 441 -18.21 -15.44 9.59
C ALA A 441 -17.05 -14.90 10.46
N VAL A 442 -16.93 -13.59 10.61
CA VAL A 442 -15.92 -12.94 11.47
C VAL A 442 -16.18 -13.22 12.95
N HIS A 443 -17.44 -13.40 13.40
CA HIS A 443 -17.74 -13.70 14.80
C HIS A 443 -17.48 -15.18 15.18
N GLN A 444 -17.24 -16.07 14.22
CA GLN A 444 -16.93 -17.46 14.52
C GLN A 444 -15.67 -17.57 15.42
N PRO A 445 -15.72 -18.34 16.54
CA PRO A 445 -14.63 -18.41 17.52
C PRO A 445 -13.42 -19.23 17.03
N ALA A 446 -13.53 -19.88 15.86
CA ALA A 446 -12.53 -20.83 15.36
C ALA A 446 -11.17 -20.23 14.98
N CYS A 447 -11.01 -18.90 14.96
CA CYS A 447 -9.81 -18.23 14.47
C CYS A 447 -9.42 -17.03 15.34
N SER A 448 -8.11 -16.76 15.45
CA SER A 448 -7.62 -15.54 16.11
C SER A 448 -7.99 -14.28 15.30
N ALA A 449 -8.00 -13.12 15.96
CA ALA A 449 -8.28 -11.83 15.33
C ALA A 449 -7.34 -11.56 14.14
N GLN A 450 -6.05 -11.84 14.28
CA GLN A 450 -5.05 -11.62 13.22
C GLN A 450 -5.29 -12.51 11.99
N VAL A 451 -5.82 -13.72 12.18
CA VAL A 451 -6.21 -14.60 11.07
C VAL A 451 -7.44 -14.04 10.36
N LYS A 452 -8.42 -13.52 11.12
CA LYS A 452 -9.62 -12.87 10.58
C LYS A 452 -9.27 -11.61 9.78
N VAL A 453 -8.41 -10.74 10.31
CA VAL A 453 -7.89 -9.55 9.61
C VAL A 453 -7.16 -9.94 8.32
N ALA A 454 -6.32 -10.98 8.36
CA ALA A 454 -5.63 -11.47 7.17
C ALA A 454 -6.58 -12.05 6.11
N ALA A 455 -7.65 -12.74 6.54
CA ALA A 455 -8.69 -13.23 5.65
C ALA A 455 -9.46 -12.08 4.99
N LEU A 456 -9.86 -11.06 5.77
CA LEU A 456 -10.51 -9.85 5.26
C LEU A 456 -9.61 -9.11 4.25
N ARG A 457 -8.30 -8.99 4.53
CA ARG A 457 -7.33 -8.41 3.57
C ARG A 457 -7.37 -9.12 2.21
N SER A 458 -7.39 -10.45 2.22
CA SER A 458 -7.44 -11.27 0.99
C SER A 458 -8.71 -11.08 0.16
N GLN A 459 -9.80 -10.61 0.78
CA GLN A 459 -11.08 -10.41 0.13
C GLN A 459 -11.40 -8.93 -0.11
N ALA A 460 -10.59 -8.00 0.41
CA ALA A 460 -10.90 -6.57 0.38
C ALA A 460 -11.00 -5.98 -1.04
N GLU A 461 -10.47 -6.64 -2.07
CA GLU A 461 -10.65 -6.22 -3.47
C GLU A 461 -12.06 -6.51 -4.02
N THR A 462 -12.79 -7.48 -3.45
CA THR A 462 -14.00 -8.03 -4.06
C THR A 462 -15.26 -7.20 -3.80
N PHE A 463 -15.21 -6.26 -2.85
CA PHE A 463 -16.36 -5.42 -2.49
C PHE A 463 -15.96 -4.02 -2.01
N TYR A 464 -16.88 -3.07 -2.14
CA TYR A 464 -16.75 -1.70 -1.63
C TYR A 464 -17.71 -1.52 -0.47
N ILE A 465 -17.44 -0.53 0.39
CA ILE A 465 -18.21 -0.31 1.61
C ILE A 465 -18.55 1.17 1.81
N GLU A 466 -19.58 1.41 2.60
CA GLU A 466 -19.89 2.73 3.14
C GLU A 466 -19.20 2.95 4.49
N SER A 467 -19.08 4.21 4.89
CA SER A 467 -18.49 4.66 6.16
C SER A 467 -19.19 4.01 7.35
N ARG A 468 -20.52 3.84 7.27
CA ARG A 468 -21.31 3.10 8.25
C ARG A 468 -20.90 1.63 8.36
N GLN A 469 -20.75 0.94 7.23
CA GLN A 469 -20.38 -0.47 7.23
C GLN A 469 -18.96 -0.64 7.80
N LEU A 470 -18.04 0.26 7.47
CA LEU A 470 -16.70 0.25 8.04
C LEU A 470 -16.72 0.41 9.57
N ARG A 471 -17.52 1.35 10.09
CA ARG A 471 -17.72 1.54 11.53
C ARG A 471 -18.12 0.23 12.23
N VAL A 472 -19.13 -0.46 11.69
CA VAL A 472 -19.62 -1.73 12.24
C VAL A 472 -18.56 -2.84 12.15
N LEU A 473 -17.87 -2.96 11.02
CA LEU A 473 -16.82 -3.98 10.83
C LEU A 473 -15.66 -3.79 11.80
N VAL A 474 -15.21 -2.56 11.99
CA VAL A 474 -14.10 -2.25 12.91
C VAL A 474 -14.51 -2.52 14.36
N GLY A 475 -15.76 -2.19 14.73
CA GLY A 475 -16.31 -2.43 16.06
C GLY A 475 -16.40 -3.91 16.48
N THR A 476 -16.14 -4.87 15.58
CA THR A 476 -16.08 -6.30 15.93
C THR A 476 -14.73 -6.74 16.47
N PHE A 477 -13.72 -5.88 16.47
CA PHE A 477 -12.36 -6.18 16.92
C PHE A 477 -12.04 -5.43 18.21
N SER A 478 -11.39 -6.09 19.17
CA SER A 478 -11.03 -5.48 20.46
C SER A 478 -9.79 -4.60 20.36
N GLU A 479 -8.75 -5.08 19.68
CA GLU A 479 -7.44 -4.45 19.68
C GLU A 479 -7.38 -3.26 18.71
N PRO A 480 -6.92 -2.07 19.16
CA PRO A 480 -6.73 -0.91 18.28
C PRO A 480 -5.84 -1.20 17.07
N ALA A 481 -4.82 -2.06 17.23
CA ALA A 481 -3.95 -2.46 16.13
C ALA A 481 -4.71 -3.19 15.00
N ASP A 482 -5.61 -4.11 15.35
CA ASP A 482 -6.44 -4.84 14.38
C ASP A 482 -7.45 -3.89 13.70
N ARG A 483 -8.03 -2.96 14.48
CA ARG A 483 -8.92 -1.90 13.96
C ARG A 483 -8.22 -1.02 12.93
N ILE A 484 -7.00 -0.57 13.22
CA ILE A 484 -6.19 0.26 12.33
C ILE A 484 -5.86 -0.49 11.03
N GLU A 485 -5.51 -1.78 11.08
CA GLU A 485 -5.29 -2.58 9.85
C GLU A 485 -6.54 -2.60 8.96
N LEU A 486 -7.73 -2.81 9.54
CA LEU A 486 -8.98 -2.82 8.78
C LEU A 486 -9.28 -1.45 8.17
N PHE A 487 -9.05 -0.37 8.91
CA PHE A 487 -9.15 0.98 8.35
C PHE A 487 -8.23 1.15 7.14
N VAL A 488 -6.97 0.74 7.26
CA VAL A 488 -5.99 0.86 6.17
C VAL A 488 -6.43 0.05 4.94
N TYR A 489 -6.91 -1.18 5.12
CA TYR A 489 -7.29 -2.05 4.00
C TYR A 489 -8.53 -1.56 3.25
N PHE A 490 -9.48 -0.96 3.96
CA PHE A 490 -10.73 -0.51 3.37
C PHE A 490 -10.75 0.98 3.04
N PHE A 491 -9.74 1.76 3.42
CA PHE A 491 -9.72 3.22 3.22
C PHE A 491 -10.01 3.64 1.77
N SER A 492 -9.31 3.04 0.80
CA SER A 492 -9.51 3.33 -0.64
C SER A 492 -10.76 2.64 -1.22
N ARG A 493 -11.56 1.95 -0.39
CA ARG A 493 -12.77 1.21 -0.75
C ARG A 493 -14.05 1.89 -0.27
N ILE A 494 -13.94 3.00 0.45
CA ILE A 494 -15.06 3.75 1.01
C ILE A 494 -15.73 4.56 -0.10
N LEU A 495 -17.04 4.39 -0.27
CA LEU A 495 -17.81 5.10 -1.31
C LEU A 495 -18.20 6.52 -0.92
N ASP A 496 -18.30 6.80 0.37
CA ASP A 496 -18.75 8.07 0.96
C ASP A 496 -17.69 8.67 1.91
N PRO A 497 -16.44 8.92 1.44
CA PRO A 497 -15.33 9.34 2.30
C PRO A 497 -15.58 10.66 3.05
N GLN A 498 -16.55 11.48 2.62
CA GLN A 498 -17.00 12.67 3.33
C GLN A 498 -17.57 12.39 4.73
N ASN A 499 -18.01 11.16 4.99
CA ASN A 499 -18.61 10.72 6.24
C ASN A 499 -17.60 10.09 7.21
N ALA A 500 -16.31 10.41 7.03
CA ALA A 500 -15.21 9.81 7.78
C ALA A 500 -15.34 9.86 9.32
N LYS A 501 -16.03 10.88 9.85
CA LYS A 501 -16.31 10.99 11.29
C LYS A 501 -17.05 9.78 11.86
N MET A 502 -17.95 9.16 11.08
CA MET A 502 -18.76 8.02 11.53
C MET A 502 -17.89 6.87 12.02
N TYR A 503 -16.89 6.49 11.22
CA TYR A 503 -16.05 5.35 11.52
C TYR A 503 -14.87 5.71 12.43
N LYS A 504 -14.43 6.98 12.45
CA LYS A 504 -13.39 7.44 13.39
C LYS A 504 -13.80 7.28 14.86
N ALA A 505 -15.10 7.23 15.16
CA ALA A 505 -15.63 6.93 16.49
C ALA A 505 -15.12 5.60 17.11
N GLN A 506 -14.61 4.68 16.28
CA GLN A 506 -14.05 3.40 16.74
C GLN A 506 -12.57 3.47 17.14
N LEU A 507 -11.93 4.64 16.96
CA LEU A 507 -10.58 4.94 17.43
C LEU A 507 -10.71 5.63 18.79
N GLU A 508 -10.26 4.95 19.85
CA GLU A 508 -10.51 5.37 21.23
C GLU A 508 -9.63 6.56 21.62
N ASP A 509 -8.36 6.55 21.18
CA ASP A 509 -7.36 7.54 21.56
C ASP A 509 -6.85 8.37 20.37
N PHE A 510 -6.44 9.62 20.68
CA PHE A 510 -5.78 10.49 19.70
C PHE A 510 -4.50 9.86 19.12
N SER A 511 -3.80 9.01 19.88
CA SER A 511 -2.64 8.26 19.39
C SER A 511 -2.98 7.29 18.26
N ASP A 512 -4.17 6.69 18.29
CA ASP A 512 -4.62 5.76 17.24
C ASP A 512 -4.94 6.53 15.96
N VAL A 513 -5.56 7.71 16.09
CA VAL A 513 -5.79 8.63 14.97
C VAL A 513 -4.46 9.06 14.36
N LEU A 514 -3.47 9.43 15.17
CA LEU A 514 -2.13 9.78 14.68
C LEU A 514 -1.44 8.59 13.99
N THR A 515 -1.59 7.38 14.53
CA THR A 515 -1.03 6.17 13.93
C THR A 515 -1.65 5.89 12.57
N LEU A 516 -2.98 5.97 12.46
CA LEU A 516 -3.69 5.85 11.20
C LEU A 516 -3.27 6.92 10.18
N ARG A 517 -3.15 8.19 10.61
CA ARG A 517 -2.70 9.31 9.77
C ARG A 517 -1.27 9.11 9.27
N ARG A 518 -0.35 8.61 10.10
CA ARG A 518 1.03 8.31 9.66
C ARG A 518 1.08 7.21 8.62
N ARG A 519 0.20 6.20 8.72
CA ARG A 519 0.14 5.07 7.78
C ARG A 519 -0.52 5.39 6.45
N LEU A 520 -1.58 6.20 6.45
CA LEU A 520 -2.32 6.58 5.24
C LEU A 520 -1.90 7.93 4.64
N GLY A 521 -1.28 8.79 5.44
CA GLY A 521 -0.93 10.16 5.08
C GLY A 521 -1.84 11.20 5.67
N PHE A 522 -1.25 12.30 6.13
CA PHE A 522 -1.98 13.37 6.78
C PHE A 522 -2.87 14.11 5.79
N ALA A 523 -2.34 14.54 4.64
CA ALA A 523 -3.15 15.19 3.61
C ALA A 523 -4.28 14.27 3.13
N ARG A 524 -4.00 12.97 2.97
CA ARG A 524 -5.00 12.01 2.49
C ARG A 524 -6.12 11.76 3.49
N THR A 525 -5.86 11.84 4.80
CA THR A 525 -6.83 11.54 5.87
C THR A 525 -7.38 12.78 6.58
N PHE A 526 -6.96 13.97 6.14
CA PHE A 526 -7.47 15.24 6.65
C PHE A 526 -8.98 15.34 6.36
N PRO A 527 -9.82 15.63 7.36
CA PRO A 527 -11.27 15.68 7.16
C PRO A 527 -11.71 17.03 6.58
N TYR A 528 -11.42 17.25 5.31
CA TYR A 528 -11.74 18.50 4.60
C TYR A 528 -13.21 18.91 4.72
N ILE A 529 -14.14 17.94 4.78
CA ILE A 529 -15.59 18.22 4.84
C ILE A 529 -16.08 18.47 6.27
N GLN A 530 -15.55 17.76 7.26
CA GLN A 530 -16.00 17.83 8.65
C GLN A 530 -14.80 17.95 9.62
N PRO A 531 -14.06 19.07 9.63
CA PRO A 531 -12.88 19.26 10.47
C PRO A 531 -13.16 19.61 11.93
N GLU A 532 -14.43 19.84 12.30
CA GLU A 532 -14.82 20.29 13.63
C GLU A 532 -14.53 19.24 14.70
N PHE A 533 -14.23 19.70 15.92
CA PHE A 533 -13.94 18.86 17.09
C PHE A 533 -12.69 17.98 16.95
N GLU A 534 -11.88 18.21 15.92
CA GLU A 534 -10.67 17.44 15.69
C GLU A 534 -9.44 18.14 16.25
N GLN A 535 -8.50 17.33 16.75
CA GLN A 535 -7.18 17.77 17.18
C GLN A 535 -6.16 17.54 16.05
N PHE A 536 -5.24 18.48 15.91
CA PHE A 536 -4.18 18.43 14.92
C PHE A 536 -2.83 18.55 15.63
N GLN A 537 -1.93 17.65 15.26
CA GLN A 537 -0.51 17.71 15.57
C GLN A 537 0.24 17.41 14.28
N LEU A 538 0.87 18.45 13.71
CA LEU A 538 1.51 18.42 12.40
C LEU A 538 3.01 18.61 12.54
N ASN A 539 3.82 17.67 12.07
CA ASN A 539 5.26 17.81 11.89
C ASN A 539 5.54 18.53 10.56
N LEU A 540 5.94 19.80 10.65
CA LEU A 540 6.14 20.66 9.48
C LEU A 540 7.41 20.32 8.68
N GLU A 541 8.23 19.37 9.13
CA GLU A 541 9.30 18.78 8.32
C GLU A 541 8.73 17.98 7.13
N ARG A 542 7.57 17.34 7.32
CA ARG A 542 6.90 16.54 6.29
C ARG A 542 6.04 17.41 5.37
N HIS A 543 6.10 17.13 4.08
CA HIS A 543 5.40 17.91 3.05
C HIS A 543 3.88 17.81 3.14
N ASP A 544 3.35 16.59 3.27
CA ASP A 544 1.90 16.36 3.35
C ASP A 544 1.27 16.95 4.62
N GLU A 545 2.04 17.05 5.70
CA GLU A 545 1.62 17.72 6.94
C GLU A 545 1.61 19.26 6.79
N ARG A 546 2.53 19.85 6.01
CA ARG A 546 2.46 21.28 5.63
C ARG A 546 1.25 21.60 4.73
N ILE A 547 0.82 20.67 3.87
CA ILE A 547 -0.43 20.79 3.12
C ILE A 547 -1.62 20.88 4.07
N CYS A 548 -1.65 20.05 5.12
CA CYS A 548 -2.69 20.12 6.14
C CYS A 548 -2.69 21.47 6.87
N MET A 549 -1.52 22.02 7.18
CA MET A 549 -1.40 23.34 7.79
C MET A 549 -1.99 24.44 6.89
N THR A 550 -1.67 24.37 5.60
CA THR A 550 -2.22 25.28 4.58
C THR A 550 -3.75 25.17 4.50
N ALA A 551 -4.29 23.95 4.50
CA ALA A 551 -5.72 23.70 4.49
C ALA A 551 -6.43 24.24 5.75
N LEU A 552 -5.85 24.05 6.94
CA LEU A 552 -6.38 24.59 8.20
C LEU A 552 -6.49 26.11 8.17
N LEU A 553 -5.46 26.80 7.69
CA LEU A 553 -5.48 28.25 7.58
C LEU A 553 -6.42 28.76 6.49
N ALA A 554 -6.51 28.04 5.36
CA ALA A 554 -7.45 28.35 4.30
C ALA A 554 -8.91 28.27 4.80
N LEU A 555 -9.23 27.25 5.61
CA LEU A 555 -10.53 27.09 6.27
C LEU A 555 -10.78 28.21 7.28
N SER A 556 -9.87 28.40 8.24
CA SER A 556 -9.99 29.43 9.27
C SER A 556 -10.15 30.84 8.68
N THR A 557 -9.41 31.18 7.63
CA THR A 557 -9.48 32.52 7.01
C THR A 557 -10.81 32.79 6.30
N ARG A 558 -11.44 31.75 5.74
CA ARG A 558 -12.68 31.86 4.93
C ARG A 558 -13.96 31.53 5.70
N GLU A 559 -13.86 30.80 6.80
CA GLU A 559 -14.98 30.48 7.70
C GLU A 559 -14.99 31.49 8.86
N ASN A 560 -14.04 31.41 9.78
CA ASN A 560 -13.85 32.37 10.87
C ASN A 560 -12.44 32.22 11.46
N ALA A 561 -11.70 33.33 11.58
CA ALA A 561 -10.31 33.30 12.04
C ALA A 561 -10.14 32.75 13.47
N GLY A 562 -11.21 32.79 14.28
CA GLY A 562 -11.26 32.22 15.63
C GLY A 562 -11.43 30.70 15.68
N ASN A 563 -11.67 30.03 14.56
CA ASN A 563 -11.95 28.59 14.49
C ASN A 563 -10.76 27.70 14.90
N ILE A 564 -9.54 28.22 14.77
CA ILE A 564 -8.35 27.54 15.30
C ILE A 564 -8.21 27.88 16.78
N ARG A 565 -8.37 26.87 17.64
CA ARG A 565 -8.27 26.99 19.09
C ARG A 565 -6.95 26.43 19.59
N HIS A 566 -6.42 27.07 20.64
CA HIS A 566 -5.18 26.68 21.32
C HIS A 566 -3.98 26.42 20.38
N PRO A 567 -3.67 27.33 19.43
CA PRO A 567 -2.54 27.13 18.54
C PRO A 567 -1.22 27.16 19.33
N GLN A 568 -0.33 26.23 19.02
CA GLN A 568 1.00 26.13 19.60
C GLN A 568 1.98 25.68 18.52
N TYR A 569 3.12 26.35 18.41
CA TYR A 569 4.20 25.97 17.52
C TYR A 569 5.46 25.63 18.33
N ILE A 570 5.89 24.38 18.23
CA ILE A 570 7.10 23.87 18.86
C ILE A 570 8.19 23.94 17.79
N LEU A 571 9.17 24.81 17.98
CA LEU A 571 10.28 25.00 17.07
C LEU A 571 11.18 23.74 17.02
N PRO A 572 12.03 23.59 15.98
CA PRO A 572 12.96 22.45 15.88
C PRO A 572 13.90 22.26 17.08
N ASP A 573 14.20 23.33 17.82
CA ASP A 573 15.02 23.31 19.04
C ASP A 573 14.23 22.92 20.31
N GLY A 574 12.93 22.68 20.18
CA GLY A 574 12.02 22.36 21.29
C GLY A 574 11.38 23.60 21.95
N THR A 575 11.74 24.82 21.54
CA THR A 575 11.15 26.04 22.07
C THR A 575 9.67 26.10 21.72
N VAL A 576 8.83 26.42 22.72
CA VAL A 576 7.38 26.51 22.54
C VAL A 576 6.98 27.96 22.29
N ASP A 577 6.52 28.26 21.08
CA ASP A 577 5.84 29.50 20.74
C ASP A 577 4.30 29.31 20.88
N PRO A 578 3.66 29.96 21.86
CA PRO A 578 2.21 29.90 22.04
C PRO A 578 1.43 30.74 21.00
N LEU A 579 2.11 31.40 20.05
CA LEU A 579 1.51 32.16 18.96
C LEU A 579 0.52 33.25 19.45
N LYS A 580 0.90 33.99 20.51
CA LYS A 580 0.06 35.04 21.13
C LYS A 580 -0.37 36.15 20.18
N MET A 581 0.42 36.40 19.13
CA MET A 581 0.12 37.40 18.08
C MET A 581 -0.74 36.83 16.93
N GLY A 582 -1.19 35.58 17.07
CA GLY A 582 -1.90 34.83 16.03
C GLY A 582 -0.95 34.03 15.12
N ILE A 583 -1.54 33.18 14.29
CA ILE A 583 -0.80 32.39 13.31
C ILE A 583 -0.46 33.28 12.10
N PRO A 584 0.77 33.26 11.57
CA PRO A 584 1.13 34.06 10.40
C PRO A 584 0.24 33.75 9.20
N ARG A 585 -0.44 34.76 8.64
CA ARG A 585 -1.33 34.61 7.48
C ARG A 585 -0.63 34.07 6.23
N SER A 586 0.68 34.33 6.10
CA SER A 586 1.46 33.83 4.98
C SER A 586 1.52 32.31 4.91
N TRP A 587 1.30 31.59 6.01
CA TRP A 587 1.27 30.12 6.04
C TRP A 587 0.06 29.51 5.30
N GLU A 588 -0.86 30.31 4.75
CA GLU A 588 -1.82 29.86 3.73
C GLU A 588 -1.12 29.48 2.40
N PHE A 589 0.12 29.90 2.19
CA PHE A 589 0.92 29.52 1.03
C PHE A 589 1.97 28.49 1.45
N LEU A 590 1.98 27.33 0.77
CA LEU A 590 2.79 26.18 1.15
C LEU A 590 4.30 26.48 1.22
N ASP A 591 4.81 27.36 0.35
CA ASP A 591 6.21 27.81 0.30
C ASP A 591 6.61 28.69 1.51
N ARG A 592 5.62 29.19 2.26
CA ARG A 592 5.81 30.07 3.43
C ARG A 592 5.60 29.36 4.75
N VAL A 593 5.12 28.11 4.75
CA VAL A 593 5.03 27.27 5.95
C VAL A 593 6.46 26.90 6.39
N PRO A 594 6.78 26.93 7.71
CA PRO A 594 8.07 26.48 8.21
C PRO A 594 8.40 25.05 7.74
N GLN A 595 9.67 24.76 7.48
CA GLN A 595 10.14 23.44 7.03
C GLN A 595 10.57 22.51 8.18
N GLY A 596 10.15 22.80 9.41
CA GLY A 596 10.49 22.03 10.58
C GLY A 596 9.68 22.47 11.80
N GLY A 597 9.76 21.70 12.88
CA GLY A 597 8.98 21.93 14.09
C GLY A 597 7.60 21.27 14.04
N THR A 598 6.88 21.33 15.17
CA THR A 598 5.55 20.71 15.33
C THR A 598 4.50 21.76 15.64
N PHE A 599 3.45 21.83 14.82
CA PHE A 599 2.29 22.68 15.07
C PHE A 599 1.16 21.87 15.71
N LYS A 600 0.50 22.44 16.73
CA LYS A 600 -0.64 21.84 17.43
C LYS A 600 -1.81 22.81 17.50
N CYS A 601 -3.03 22.32 17.28
CA CYS A 601 -4.26 23.07 17.50
C CYS A 601 -5.48 22.15 17.57
N SER A 602 -6.65 22.71 17.90
CA SER A 602 -7.94 22.11 17.59
C SER A 602 -8.74 23.01 16.64
N TYR A 603 -9.63 22.42 15.85
CA TYR A 603 -10.49 23.15 14.93
C TYR A 603 -11.95 23.04 15.36
N VAL A 604 -12.66 24.16 15.39
CA VAL A 604 -14.11 24.24 15.60
C VAL A 604 -14.72 25.12 14.51
N CYS A 605 -15.98 24.90 14.15
CA CYS A 605 -16.67 25.78 13.22
C CYS A 605 -18.17 25.65 13.46
N ALA A 606 -18.86 26.78 13.57
CA ALA A 606 -20.31 26.80 13.70
C ALA A 606 -20.96 26.37 12.37
N PRO A 607 -22.12 25.67 12.40
CA PRO A 607 -22.73 25.14 11.17
C PRO A 607 -23.05 26.19 10.09
N ASP A 608 -23.37 27.42 10.48
CA ASP A 608 -23.70 28.55 9.61
C ASP A 608 -22.47 29.28 9.05
N GLU A 609 -21.29 29.12 9.65
CA GLU A 609 -20.02 29.68 9.17
C GLU A 609 -19.30 28.76 8.17
N ARG A 610 -19.84 27.57 7.92
CA ARG A 610 -19.21 26.56 7.05
C ARG A 610 -19.14 27.04 5.61
N ASN A 611 -17.95 26.98 5.03
CA ASN A 611 -17.75 27.23 3.62
C ASN A 611 -17.67 25.90 2.85
N PHE A 612 -18.83 25.31 2.53
CA PHE A 612 -18.86 24.00 1.90
C PHE A 612 -18.14 23.96 0.54
N GLU A 613 -18.24 25.03 -0.26
CA GLU A 613 -17.58 25.09 -1.57
C GLU A 613 -16.05 25.03 -1.43
N LEU A 614 -15.48 25.77 -0.48
CA LEU A 614 -14.07 25.67 -0.14
C LEU A 614 -13.69 24.26 0.33
N ARG A 615 -14.45 23.69 1.27
CA ARG A 615 -14.21 22.35 1.80
C ARG A 615 -14.21 21.30 0.69
N LYS A 616 -15.16 21.41 -0.24
CA LYS A 616 -15.26 20.57 -1.43
C LYS A 616 -14.04 20.75 -2.34
N GLN A 617 -13.60 21.99 -2.60
CA GLN A 617 -12.41 22.27 -3.40
C GLN A 617 -11.15 21.64 -2.78
N LEU A 618 -10.93 21.82 -1.47
CA LEU A 618 -9.79 21.22 -0.76
C LEU A 618 -9.85 19.68 -0.80
N CYS A 619 -11.03 19.09 -0.56
CA CYS A 619 -11.26 17.66 -0.65
C CYS A 619 -10.94 17.12 -2.06
N LYS A 620 -11.36 17.83 -3.10
CA LYS A 620 -11.08 17.47 -4.49
C LYS A 620 -9.58 17.57 -4.80
N SER A 621 -8.90 18.60 -4.32
CA SER A 621 -7.47 18.82 -4.59
C SER A 621 -6.55 17.81 -3.90
N TYR A 622 -6.85 17.42 -2.65
CA TYR A 622 -5.92 16.64 -1.83
C TYR A 622 -6.43 15.25 -1.44
N HIS A 623 -7.75 15.06 -1.36
CA HIS A 623 -8.39 13.75 -1.16
C HIS A 623 -8.91 13.15 -2.49
N PHE A 624 -8.75 13.85 -3.62
CA PHE A 624 -9.13 13.39 -4.97
C PHE A 624 -10.59 12.90 -5.09
N SER A 625 -11.49 13.41 -4.25
CA SER A 625 -12.89 13.02 -4.22
C SER A 625 -13.78 14.23 -4.48
N ASP A 626 -14.81 14.04 -5.31
CA ASP A 626 -15.79 15.07 -5.62
C ASP A 626 -17.05 14.81 -4.81
N VAL A 627 -17.31 15.67 -3.82
CA VAL A 627 -18.36 15.49 -2.82
C VAL A 627 -19.53 16.40 -3.12
N LYS A 628 -20.75 15.91 -2.92
CA LYS A 628 -21.97 16.72 -2.93
C LYS A 628 -22.47 16.91 -1.50
N GLU A 629 -22.96 18.12 -1.21
CA GLU A 629 -23.42 18.45 0.15
C GLU A 629 -24.57 17.58 0.63
N ALA A 630 -25.49 17.22 -0.26
CA ALA A 630 -26.63 16.34 0.04
C ALA A 630 -26.21 14.94 0.50
N ASP A 631 -25.00 14.51 0.12
CA ASP A 631 -24.45 13.20 0.47
C ASP A 631 -23.64 13.24 1.79
N VAL A 632 -23.54 14.43 2.43
CA VAL A 632 -22.83 14.61 3.70
C VAL A 632 -23.77 14.34 4.86
N SER A 633 -23.45 13.31 5.63
CA SER A 633 -24.03 13.08 6.94
C SER A 633 -23.26 13.87 7.98
N TRP A 634 -23.70 15.09 8.27
CA TRP A 634 -23.15 15.91 9.35
C TRP A 634 -23.22 15.16 10.68
N TRP A 635 -22.05 14.93 11.27
CA TRP A 635 -21.85 14.03 12.39
C TRP A 635 -20.97 14.66 13.47
N THR A 636 -21.28 14.38 14.72
CA THR A 636 -20.45 14.71 15.88
C THR A 636 -20.39 13.47 16.75
N ASN A 637 -19.19 13.01 17.08
CA ASN A 637 -19.03 11.82 17.91
C ASN A 637 -19.18 12.20 19.39
N MET A 638 -19.80 11.33 20.18
CA MET A 638 -19.93 11.58 21.62
C MET A 638 -18.59 11.63 22.36
N ILE A 639 -17.57 10.93 21.87
CA ILE A 639 -16.22 10.91 22.44
C ILE A 639 -15.55 12.29 22.30
N GLU A 640 -15.99 13.10 21.33
CA GLU A 640 -15.41 14.41 21.03
C GLU A 640 -15.98 15.55 21.90
N VAL A 641 -17.07 15.29 22.66
CA VAL A 641 -17.76 16.31 23.45
C VAL A 641 -17.67 16.05 24.96
N PRO A 642 -17.75 17.09 25.81
CA PRO A 642 -17.81 16.93 27.26
C PRO A 642 -18.99 16.05 27.70
N SER A 643 -18.82 15.32 28.81
CA SER A 643 -19.86 14.42 29.33
C SER A 643 -21.15 15.17 29.64
N GLU A 644 -21.05 16.43 30.07
CA GLU A 644 -22.17 17.32 30.39
C GLU A 644 -23.09 17.57 29.18
N VAL A 645 -22.54 17.59 27.96
CA VAL A 645 -23.33 17.75 26.72
C VAL A 645 -24.12 16.48 26.42
N ILE A 646 -23.51 15.32 26.64
CA ILE A 646 -24.18 14.03 26.49
C ILE A 646 -25.33 13.95 27.49
N ASP A 647 -25.09 14.34 28.73
CA ASP A 647 -26.12 14.35 29.77
C ASP A 647 -27.28 15.29 29.41
N LEU A 648 -27.01 16.39 28.68
CA LEU A 648 -28.03 17.36 28.25
C LEU A 648 -28.96 16.71 27.27
N LEU A 649 -28.36 16.03 26.31
CA LEU A 649 -29.10 15.28 25.34
C LEU A 649 -29.95 14.18 25.98
N LEU A 650 -29.40 13.43 26.94
CA LEU A 650 -30.12 12.38 27.66
C LEU A 650 -31.32 12.93 28.43
N MET A 651 -31.15 14.01 29.19
CA MET A 651 -32.23 14.66 29.95
C MET A 651 -33.35 15.16 29.04
N LEU A 652 -32.99 15.89 27.96
CA LEU A 652 -33.99 16.44 27.04
C LEU A 652 -34.82 15.33 26.37
N ARG A 653 -34.17 14.22 26.00
CA ARG A 653 -34.85 13.05 25.44
C ARG A 653 -35.73 12.33 26.45
N GLU A 654 -35.29 12.19 27.69
CA GLU A 654 -36.09 11.58 28.78
C GLU A 654 -37.40 12.34 29.00
N ASN A 655 -37.34 13.67 29.00
CA ASN A 655 -38.51 14.53 29.15
C ASN A 655 -39.43 14.54 27.90
N GLY A 656 -39.11 13.75 26.87
CA GLY A 656 -39.85 13.72 25.60
C GLY A 656 -39.80 15.05 24.87
N MET A 657 -38.82 15.89 25.18
CA MET A 657 -38.72 17.23 24.65
C MET A 657 -38.04 17.21 23.28
N ASP A 658 -38.72 17.75 22.28
CA ASP A 658 -38.11 18.01 20.99
C ASP A 658 -36.99 19.05 21.14
N LEU A 659 -35.82 18.81 20.53
CA LEU A 659 -34.66 19.68 20.69
C LEU A 659 -34.93 21.12 20.24
N ASN A 660 -35.79 21.33 19.24
CA ASN A 660 -36.17 22.67 18.81
C ASN A 660 -37.07 23.35 19.84
N LYS A 661 -38.01 22.59 20.42
CA LYS A 661 -38.87 23.10 21.52
C LYS A 661 -38.07 23.40 22.78
N ALA A 662 -37.03 22.61 23.08
CA ALA A 662 -36.12 22.88 24.18
C ALA A 662 -35.42 24.23 24.00
N PHE A 663 -34.93 24.50 22.79
CA PHE A 663 -34.34 25.80 22.45
C PHE A 663 -35.35 26.95 22.66
N ASP A 664 -36.56 26.82 22.10
CA ASP A 664 -37.59 27.86 22.22
C ASP A 664 -38.01 28.11 23.68
N SER A 665 -38.06 27.05 24.49
CA SER A 665 -38.38 27.15 25.92
C SER A 665 -37.30 27.88 26.71
N ILE A 666 -36.03 27.74 26.34
CA ILE A 666 -34.91 28.42 27.00
C ILE A 666 -34.78 29.87 26.52
N ASP A 667 -35.07 30.13 25.24
CA ASP A 667 -34.99 31.49 24.69
C ASP A 667 -36.13 32.40 25.21
N GLY A 668 -37.31 31.82 25.45
CA GLY A 668 -38.46 32.50 26.06
C GLY A 668 -39.43 33.12 25.03
N PHE A 669 -40.57 33.64 25.51
CA PHE A 669 -41.63 34.23 24.67
C PHE A 669 -41.20 35.55 23.99
N ASP A 670 -40.20 36.25 24.55
CA ASP A 670 -39.53 37.44 24.03
C ASP A 670 -38.15 37.13 23.43
N GLY A 671 -37.91 35.85 23.10
CA GLY A 671 -36.66 35.34 22.55
C GLY A 671 -36.25 36.01 21.23
N ASN A 672 -34.97 36.32 21.11
CA ASN A 672 -34.38 36.91 19.89
C ASN A 672 -33.70 35.87 19.00
N GLY A 673 -33.89 34.57 19.29
CA GLY A 673 -33.24 33.46 18.60
C GLY A 673 -31.81 33.19 19.08
N GLU A 674 -31.38 33.79 20.19
CA GLU A 674 -30.04 33.68 20.76
C GLU A 674 -30.06 33.48 22.28
N ILE A 675 -29.38 32.43 22.75
CA ILE A 675 -29.33 32.09 24.17
C ILE A 675 -27.96 32.48 24.74
N GLY A 676 -27.91 33.55 25.54
CA GLY A 676 -26.74 33.88 26.34
C GLY A 676 -26.52 32.92 27.53
N LEU A 677 -25.32 32.90 28.11
CA LEU A 677 -24.97 32.01 29.24
C LEU A 677 -25.94 32.12 30.43
N GLY A 678 -26.38 33.33 30.77
CA GLY A 678 -27.34 33.55 31.85
C GLY A 678 -28.73 32.95 31.58
N LYS A 679 -29.24 33.13 30.36
CA LYS A 679 -30.51 32.52 29.91
C LYS A 679 -30.40 31.00 29.88
N LEU A 680 -29.28 30.45 29.38
CA LEU A 680 -29.04 29.01 29.39
C LEU A 680 -29.05 28.46 30.82
N HIS A 681 -28.41 29.15 31.76
CA HIS A 681 -28.39 28.72 33.15
C HIS A 681 -29.79 28.63 33.75
N GLN A 682 -30.58 29.70 33.62
CA GLN A 682 -31.94 29.73 34.15
C GLN A 682 -32.85 28.73 33.44
N GLY A 683 -32.82 28.68 32.11
CA GLY A 683 -33.65 27.75 31.33
C GLY A 683 -33.34 26.29 31.61
N LEU A 684 -32.07 25.90 31.80
CA LEU A 684 -31.72 24.54 32.20
C LEU A 684 -32.18 24.21 33.62
N GLU A 685 -32.09 25.15 34.56
CA GLU A 685 -32.65 24.97 35.91
C GLU A 685 -34.18 24.78 35.88
N ASP A 686 -34.89 25.60 35.08
CA ASP A 686 -36.34 25.52 34.90
C ASP A 686 -36.77 24.19 34.24
N LEU A 687 -35.95 23.68 33.30
CA LEU A 687 -36.11 22.36 32.70
C LEU A 687 -35.73 21.20 33.63
N GLY A 688 -35.25 21.49 34.86
CA GLY A 688 -34.98 20.49 35.89
C GLY A 688 -33.56 19.92 35.88
N TRP A 689 -32.62 20.52 35.16
CA TRP A 689 -31.23 20.04 35.03
C TRP A 689 -30.52 19.83 36.38
N ARG A 690 -30.73 20.73 37.36
CA ARG A 690 -30.15 20.59 38.71
C ARG A 690 -30.62 19.32 39.41
N LYS A 691 -31.88 18.92 39.23
CA LYS A 691 -32.42 17.66 39.79
C LYS A 691 -31.83 16.45 39.08
N TYR A 692 -31.59 16.56 37.78
CA TYR A 692 -30.99 15.51 36.96
C TYR A 692 -29.52 15.24 37.34
N LYS A 693 -28.70 16.29 37.47
CA LYS A 693 -27.27 16.16 37.80
C LYS A 693 -26.96 16.07 39.28
N ASN A 694 -27.84 16.56 40.14
CA ASN A 694 -27.64 16.65 41.59
C ASN A 694 -26.24 17.19 41.98
N PRO A 695 -25.82 18.36 41.43
CA PRO A 695 -24.51 18.93 41.68
C PRO A 695 -24.33 19.21 43.18
N ALA A 696 -23.13 19.00 43.71
CA ALA A 696 -22.83 19.20 45.12
C ALA A 696 -22.83 20.69 45.52
N SER A 697 -22.67 21.60 44.55
CA SER A 697 -22.69 23.04 44.77
C SER A 697 -23.17 23.84 43.54
N ASP A 698 -23.58 25.08 43.77
CA ASP A 698 -23.93 26.05 42.71
C ASP A 698 -22.75 26.36 41.79
N HIS A 699 -21.52 26.31 42.33
CA HIS A 699 -20.31 26.49 41.55
C HIS A 699 -20.14 25.34 40.55
N GLU A 700 -20.34 24.10 40.99
CA GLU A 700 -20.26 22.92 40.12
C GLU A 700 -21.33 22.96 39.03
N LEU A 701 -22.57 23.35 39.36
CA LEU A 701 -23.64 23.55 38.37
C LEU A 701 -23.25 24.57 37.29
N LYS A 702 -22.69 25.71 37.72
CA LYS A 702 -22.25 26.77 36.80
C LYS A 702 -21.12 26.29 35.88
N GLU A 703 -20.14 25.56 36.41
CA GLU A 703 -19.04 25.00 35.59
C GLU A 703 -19.55 23.96 34.59
N GLN A 704 -20.49 23.09 34.98
CA GLN A 704 -21.11 22.12 34.08
C GLN A 704 -21.88 22.81 32.94
N ILE A 705 -22.71 23.80 33.26
CA ILE A 705 -23.46 24.58 32.26
C ILE A 705 -22.50 25.39 31.37
N LEU A 706 -21.40 25.90 31.94
CA LEU A 706 -20.37 26.59 31.19
C LEU A 706 -19.64 25.65 30.21
N ALA A 707 -19.39 24.40 30.59
CA ALA A 707 -18.83 23.38 29.69
C ALA A 707 -19.77 23.12 28.50
N VAL A 708 -21.08 22.97 28.76
CA VAL A 708 -22.10 22.84 27.72
C VAL A 708 -22.10 24.07 26.80
N PHE A 709 -22.14 25.28 27.39
CA PHE A 709 -22.16 26.53 26.65
C PHE A 709 -20.93 26.67 25.76
N ARG A 710 -19.73 26.39 26.28
CA ARG A 710 -18.48 26.46 25.52
C ARG A 710 -18.42 25.45 24.38
N CYS A 711 -18.94 24.24 24.59
CA CYS A 711 -18.95 23.21 23.56
C CYS A 711 -19.92 23.54 22.41
N LEU A 712 -21.12 24.03 22.75
CA LEU A 712 -22.13 24.38 21.74
C LEU A 712 -21.80 25.70 21.05
N ASN A 713 -21.19 26.66 21.74
CA ASN A 713 -20.79 27.95 21.18
C ASN A 713 -19.48 27.86 20.39
N ALA A 714 -19.48 27.07 19.31
CA ALA A 714 -18.31 26.86 18.47
C ALA A 714 -17.79 28.19 17.87
N ALA A 715 -18.71 29.09 17.51
CA ALA A 715 -18.43 30.39 16.91
C ALA A 715 -17.71 31.35 17.89
N GLY A 716 -18.01 31.26 19.18
CA GLY A 716 -17.44 32.11 20.23
C GLY A 716 -18.04 33.51 20.30
N HIS A 717 -19.23 33.73 19.71
CA HIS A 717 -19.91 35.04 19.66
C HIS A 717 -20.58 35.45 20.98
N GLY A 718 -20.47 34.62 22.03
CA GLY A 718 -20.99 34.92 23.37
C GLY A 718 -22.48 34.62 23.58
N THR A 719 -23.18 34.19 22.53
CA THR A 719 -24.55 33.64 22.58
C THR A 719 -24.59 32.30 21.82
N LEU A 720 -25.63 31.49 22.06
CA LEU A 720 -25.91 30.25 21.31
C LEU A 720 -27.04 30.51 20.33
N SER A 721 -26.75 30.34 19.05
CA SER A 721 -27.74 30.38 17.99
C SER A 721 -28.48 29.04 17.86
N ARG A 722 -29.54 29.03 17.05
CA ARG A 722 -30.24 27.78 16.68
C ARG A 722 -29.34 26.84 15.86
N SER A 723 -28.40 27.36 15.07
CA SER A 723 -27.42 26.53 14.35
C SER A 723 -26.43 25.87 15.31
N ASP A 724 -25.97 26.57 16.35
CA ASP A 724 -25.13 26.00 17.41
C ASP A 724 -25.84 24.85 18.13
N TRP A 725 -27.14 25.03 18.42
CA TRP A 725 -27.96 24.01 19.07
C TRP A 725 -28.13 22.72 18.24
N ASN A 726 -28.02 22.80 16.90
CA ASN A 726 -28.09 21.62 16.02
C ASN A 726 -26.94 20.62 16.25
N ILE A 727 -25.87 20.98 16.97
CA ILE A 727 -24.85 20.00 17.41
C ILE A 727 -25.49 18.88 18.24
N LEU A 728 -26.50 19.20 19.07
CA LEU A 728 -27.25 18.19 19.84
C LEU A 728 -28.03 17.23 18.92
N GLN A 729 -28.56 17.73 17.80
CA GLN A 729 -29.22 16.86 16.80
C GLN A 729 -28.22 15.91 16.15
N GLN A 730 -26.99 16.37 15.85
CA GLN A 730 -25.93 15.53 15.29
C GLN A 730 -25.49 14.45 16.28
N LEU A 731 -25.29 14.81 17.56
CA LEU A 731 -24.97 13.85 18.63
C LEU A 731 -26.06 12.80 18.81
N THR A 732 -27.33 13.19 18.63
CA THR A 732 -28.44 12.23 18.72
C THR A 732 -28.33 11.13 17.67
N LYS A 733 -27.89 11.45 16.45
CA LYS A 733 -27.68 10.43 15.41
C LYS A 733 -26.65 9.40 15.85
N ASP A 734 -25.57 9.83 16.51
CA ASP A 734 -24.53 8.93 17.02
C ASP A 734 -25.05 8.02 18.14
N VAL A 735 -25.91 8.53 19.04
CA VAL A 735 -26.61 7.73 20.07
C VAL A 735 -27.52 6.68 19.44
N GLU A 736 -28.41 7.10 18.53
CA GLU A 736 -29.37 6.21 17.87
C GLU A 736 -28.63 5.13 17.06
N HIS A 737 -27.49 5.48 16.48
CA HIS A 737 -26.62 4.53 15.80
C HIS A 737 -25.95 3.54 16.75
N ALA A 738 -25.38 4.01 17.86
CA ALA A 738 -24.79 3.15 18.89
C ALA A 738 -25.79 2.12 19.43
N LEU A 739 -27.06 2.53 19.63
CA LEU A 739 -28.15 1.66 20.04
C LEU A 739 -28.48 0.62 18.97
N ALA A 740 -28.56 1.05 17.70
CA ALA A 740 -28.80 0.15 16.58
C ALA A 740 -27.68 -0.87 16.38
N GLU A 741 -26.41 -0.44 16.46
CA GLU A 741 -25.24 -1.31 16.37
C GLU A 741 -25.29 -2.40 17.43
N CYS A 742 -25.57 -2.04 18.68
CA CYS A 742 -25.69 -2.98 19.79
C CYS A 742 -26.87 -3.94 19.58
N ALA A 743 -28.06 -3.42 19.26
CA ALA A 743 -29.26 -4.24 19.03
C ALA A 743 -29.07 -5.23 17.87
N GLN A 744 -28.56 -4.75 16.74
CA GLN A 744 -28.32 -5.55 15.54
C GLN A 744 -27.23 -6.61 15.79
N TYR A 745 -26.18 -6.27 16.52
CA TYR A 745 -25.16 -7.23 16.94
C TYR A 745 -25.77 -8.37 17.76
N LEU A 746 -26.52 -8.01 18.81
CA LEU A 746 -27.08 -8.97 19.75
C LEU A 746 -28.07 -9.91 19.06
N VAL A 747 -28.92 -9.39 18.18
CA VAL A 747 -29.85 -10.19 17.38
C VAL A 747 -29.12 -11.08 16.38
N ARG A 748 -28.06 -10.60 15.73
CA ARG A 748 -27.28 -11.41 14.78
C ARG A 748 -26.60 -12.60 15.46
N VAL A 749 -26.04 -12.41 16.65
CA VAL A 749 -25.30 -13.46 17.37
C VAL A 749 -26.24 -14.43 18.10
N HIS A 750 -27.33 -13.93 18.69
CA HIS A 750 -28.21 -14.73 19.56
C HIS A 750 -29.62 -14.98 19.00
N GLY A 751 -29.95 -14.45 17.83
CA GLY A 751 -31.23 -14.60 17.14
C GLY A 751 -32.36 -13.70 17.66
N SER A 752 -32.33 -13.28 18.94
CA SER A 752 -33.33 -12.38 19.52
C SER A 752 -32.79 -11.58 20.70
N ILE A 753 -33.45 -10.46 21.03
CA ILE A 753 -33.13 -9.67 22.23
C ILE A 753 -33.33 -10.50 23.51
N SER A 754 -34.37 -11.33 23.59
CA SER A 754 -34.57 -12.22 24.75
C SER A 754 -33.44 -13.22 24.94
N ALA A 755 -33.00 -13.89 23.87
CA ALA A 755 -31.86 -14.79 23.95
C ALA A 755 -30.55 -14.06 24.30
N ALA A 756 -30.37 -12.84 23.80
CA ALA A 756 -29.20 -12.02 24.09
C ALA A 756 -29.15 -11.59 25.58
N TRP A 757 -30.28 -11.26 26.21
CA TRP A 757 -30.33 -10.95 27.64
C TRP A 757 -29.87 -12.12 28.49
N ASN A 758 -30.39 -13.32 28.20
CA ASN A 758 -29.99 -14.54 28.92
C ASN A 758 -28.49 -14.85 28.76
N ALA A 759 -27.87 -14.43 27.65
CA ALA A 759 -26.44 -14.58 27.42
C ALA A 759 -25.60 -13.50 28.11
N LEU A 760 -26.13 -12.28 28.25
CA LEU A 760 -25.52 -11.19 29.00
C LEU A 760 -25.54 -11.46 30.50
N ASP A 761 -26.67 -11.95 31.01
CA ASP A 761 -26.91 -12.22 32.42
C ASP A 761 -27.20 -13.71 32.69
N PRO A 762 -26.17 -14.57 32.66
CA PRO A 762 -26.33 -16.00 32.88
C PRO A 762 -26.68 -16.35 34.34
N GLU A 763 -26.45 -15.42 35.27
CA GLU A 763 -26.77 -15.59 36.69
C GLU A 763 -28.21 -15.17 37.04
N LEU A 764 -28.95 -14.62 36.07
CA LEU A 764 -30.32 -14.11 36.24
C LEU A 764 -30.41 -13.05 37.34
N GLN A 765 -29.47 -12.11 37.36
CA GLN A 765 -29.53 -10.94 38.23
C GLN A 765 -30.71 -10.04 37.80
N ASP A 766 -31.48 -9.52 38.76
CA ASP A 766 -32.63 -8.64 38.48
C ASP A 766 -32.18 -7.33 37.79
N ASP A 767 -30.94 -6.90 38.05
CA ASP A 767 -30.33 -5.71 37.47
C ASP A 767 -28.80 -5.84 37.29
N LEU A 768 -28.27 -5.35 36.16
CA LEU A 768 -26.84 -5.33 35.87
C LEU A 768 -26.25 -3.95 36.18
N SER A 769 -25.17 -3.90 36.95
CA SER A 769 -24.38 -2.69 37.10
C SER A 769 -23.71 -2.28 35.77
N ARG A 770 -23.21 -1.05 35.69
CA ARG A 770 -22.46 -0.56 34.53
C ARG A 770 -21.26 -1.44 34.22
N GLU A 771 -20.48 -1.81 35.25
CA GLU A 771 -19.29 -2.64 35.11
C GLU A 771 -19.66 -4.05 34.62
N ALA A 772 -20.70 -4.66 35.20
CA ALA A 772 -21.19 -5.97 34.81
C ALA A 772 -21.72 -5.99 33.36
N TRP A 773 -22.42 -4.93 32.95
CA TRP A 773 -22.89 -4.74 31.57
C TRP A 773 -21.72 -4.69 30.58
N LEU A 774 -20.74 -3.84 30.83
CA LEU A 774 -19.58 -3.67 29.95
C LEU A 774 -18.75 -4.96 29.84
N GLU A 775 -18.57 -5.66 30.96
CA GLU A 775 -17.85 -6.93 30.98
C GLU A 775 -18.62 -8.04 30.24
N SER A 776 -19.95 -8.05 30.37
CA SER A 776 -20.81 -9.01 29.67
C SER A 776 -20.78 -8.78 28.15
N LEU A 777 -20.82 -7.53 27.69
CA LEU A 777 -20.67 -7.20 26.27
C LEU A 777 -19.31 -7.65 25.71
N LYS A 778 -18.22 -7.42 26.46
CA LYS A 778 -16.88 -7.90 26.09
C LYS A 778 -16.83 -9.42 25.99
N ARG A 779 -17.44 -10.14 26.94
CA ARG A 779 -17.54 -11.61 26.93
C ARG A 779 -18.29 -12.11 25.69
N LEU A 780 -19.29 -11.36 25.24
CA LEU A 780 -20.02 -11.65 24.00
C LEU A 780 -19.30 -11.15 22.74
N CYS A 781 -18.06 -10.67 22.83
CA CYS A 781 -17.26 -10.12 21.73
C CYS A 781 -17.82 -8.86 21.06
N TYR A 782 -18.62 -8.07 21.78
CA TYR A 782 -19.04 -6.75 21.33
C TYR A 782 -18.11 -5.67 21.90
N PHE A 783 -17.43 -4.93 21.01
CA PHE A 783 -16.47 -3.87 21.37
C PHE A 783 -16.90 -2.48 20.91
N GLY A 784 -18.18 -2.32 20.52
CA GLY A 784 -18.75 -1.02 20.18
C GLY A 784 -19.07 -0.15 21.41
N PRO A 785 -19.84 0.94 21.24
CA PRO A 785 -20.12 1.95 22.27
C PRO A 785 -21.07 1.49 23.40
N GLY A 786 -20.72 0.42 24.13
CA GLY A 786 -21.55 -0.19 25.17
C GLY A 786 -21.87 0.72 26.35
N ASP A 787 -20.96 1.63 26.72
CA ASP A 787 -21.17 2.59 27.80
C ASP A 787 -22.30 3.58 27.48
N ILE A 788 -22.33 4.03 26.23
CA ILE A 788 -23.32 4.98 25.74
C ILE A 788 -24.70 4.33 25.74
N VAL A 789 -24.78 3.09 25.24
CA VAL A 789 -26.00 2.29 25.29
C VAL A 789 -26.49 2.14 26.72
N PHE A 790 -25.58 1.87 27.66
CA PHE A 790 -25.92 1.78 29.08
C PHE A 790 -26.48 3.10 29.62
N ARG A 791 -25.74 4.21 29.45
CA ARG A 791 -26.15 5.53 29.94
C ARG A 791 -27.48 5.97 29.36
N PHE A 792 -27.73 5.70 28.07
CA PHE A 792 -28.99 6.04 27.43
C PHE A 792 -30.16 5.22 27.96
N LEU A 793 -30.03 3.90 28.05
CA LEU A 793 -31.12 3.02 28.49
C LEU A 793 -31.42 3.17 29.98
N THR A 794 -30.41 3.54 30.79
CA THR A 794 -30.54 3.75 32.24
C THR A 794 -30.88 5.19 32.62
N ALA A 795 -30.80 6.16 31.70
CA ALA A 795 -31.17 7.55 31.95
C ALA A 795 -32.59 7.72 32.50
N SER A 796 -33.50 6.76 32.25
CA SER A 796 -34.92 6.85 32.61
C SER A 796 -35.28 6.60 34.09
N ASP A 797 -34.31 6.55 35.01
CA ASP A 797 -34.56 6.22 36.42
C ASP A 797 -34.56 7.46 37.32
N SER A 798 -35.76 7.90 37.71
CA SER A 798 -35.96 8.82 38.83
C SER A 798 -35.47 8.25 40.18
N THR A 799 -35.15 6.96 40.24
CA THR A 799 -34.81 6.17 41.44
C THR A 799 -33.33 6.17 41.81
N ARG A 800 -32.45 6.85 41.07
CA ARG A 800 -30.97 6.86 41.26
C ARG A 800 -30.27 5.50 41.10
N SER A 801 -30.98 4.40 40.81
CA SER A 801 -30.39 3.10 40.48
C SER A 801 -29.86 3.12 39.03
N HIS A 802 -28.57 3.34 38.86
CA HIS A 802 -27.90 3.31 37.56
C HIS A 802 -27.62 1.86 37.15
N SER A 803 -28.66 1.03 37.07
CA SER A 803 -28.56 -0.38 36.70
C SER A 803 -29.49 -0.73 35.52
N MET A 804 -29.03 -1.66 34.69
CA MET A 804 -29.73 -2.14 33.51
C MET A 804 -30.67 -3.27 33.90
N THR A 805 -31.96 -3.11 33.64
CA THR A 805 -32.98 -4.15 33.87
C THR A 805 -33.52 -4.67 32.54
N TRP A 806 -34.16 -5.84 32.55
CA TRP A 806 -34.79 -6.43 31.36
C TRP A 806 -35.72 -5.44 30.63
N ASN A 807 -36.57 -4.72 31.35
CA ASN A 807 -37.49 -3.73 30.76
C ASN A 807 -36.77 -2.58 30.05
N LYS A 808 -35.62 -2.14 30.58
CA LYS A 808 -34.79 -1.10 29.94
C LYS A 808 -34.12 -1.68 28.69
N PHE A 809 -33.58 -2.89 28.80
CA PHE A 809 -32.93 -3.60 27.72
C PHE A 809 -33.87 -3.88 26.53
N CYS A 810 -35.13 -4.28 26.76
CA CYS A 810 -36.13 -4.47 25.71
C CYS A 810 -36.36 -3.25 24.83
N ARG A 811 -36.02 -2.03 25.28
CA ARG A 811 -36.13 -0.83 24.44
C ARG A 811 -35.23 -0.89 23.20
N LEU A 812 -34.17 -1.70 23.22
CA LEU A 812 -33.31 -1.95 22.06
C LEU A 812 -34.07 -2.57 20.88
N GLU A 813 -35.21 -3.25 21.10
CA GLU A 813 -36.00 -3.85 20.00
C GLU A 813 -36.41 -2.82 18.95
N LYS A 814 -36.65 -1.57 19.36
CA LYS A 814 -37.02 -0.47 18.45
C LYS A 814 -35.91 -0.10 17.47
N PHE A 815 -34.66 -0.46 17.77
CA PHE A 815 -33.49 -0.09 16.99
C PHE A 815 -33.00 -1.21 16.07
N ILE A 816 -33.60 -2.41 16.11
CA ILE A 816 -33.18 -3.55 15.28
C ILE A 816 -33.25 -3.20 13.79
N SER A 817 -34.32 -2.54 13.34
CA SER A 817 -34.50 -2.13 11.94
C SER A 817 -33.91 -0.77 11.60
N TYR A 818 -33.26 -0.09 12.55
CA TYR A 818 -32.81 1.29 12.37
C TYR A 818 -31.76 1.41 11.27
N GLY A 819 -32.09 2.21 10.26
CA GLY A 819 -31.24 2.45 9.09
C GLY A 819 -31.01 1.22 8.20
N LEU A 820 -31.80 0.14 8.33
CA LEU A 820 -31.68 -1.02 7.43
C LEU A 820 -32.49 -0.86 6.12
N ALA A 821 -33.23 0.25 6.00
CA ALA A 821 -34.10 0.58 4.87
C ALA A 821 -33.41 1.48 3.84
#